data_AF-A0A1Z7M947-F1
#
_entry.id   AF-A0A1Z7M947-F1
#
_cell.length_a   1.000
_cell.length_b   1.000
_cell.length_c   1.000
_cell.angle_alpha   90.00
_cell.angle_beta   90.00
_cell.angle_gamma   90.00
#
_symmetry.space_group_name_H-M   'P 1'
#
loop_
_entity.id
_entity.type
_entity.pdbx_description
1 polymer ?
#
loop_
_entity_poly.entity_id
_entity_poly.type
_entity_poly.pdbx_seq_one_letter_code
_entity_poly.pdbx_strand_id
1 'polypeptide(L)'
;MSKHLPLSVRVPIESDNPSICRDEEACIKCGMCRDVCTNVIGVHGTYTLEETGDTAICIHCGQCANVCPPASITEVYEYQAVKDAIKDPDKVVIVSTSPSVRVALGEEFGMKPGDFVQGKMVALLRALGADYVLDTNFAADLTIMEEAAELLERITKKTAPLPQFTSCCPAWVKFAETYYPELLPNLSTAKSPIGMQGPTIKTYFARKMGIDPKAIVNVALTPCTAKKFEIRRQEMNVAGKQLGEPDMRDMDHVVTTRELARWAKEEGIDFAKLEESKYDSLMGEASGAGVIFGNTGGVMEAALKTAYYSLTGENAPKEFYQLEPVRGYEGIREASLDIAGTQLNVAVVHGTQNARKMIERLKEGKKDYHFIEVMACPGGCIGGGGQPRNLEVDADQTRKARIAGLYSRDEQMTLRFSHENPEIKKLYEEFYGTPLSRLAEKMLHTSYISRAEDLTKHGNEQETEERNEENTMTKWKCKICGYIYEGETLPEDFVCPICKQPASSFEKIEEIPAAGTSPYAGTKTEKNLQEAFSGESQARNKYTFFAQVAQREGYEQIAELFLQTARNEQEHARLWYQELGHIGTSKENLLAAAAGENYEWTDMYERMAKDAEEEGFHDLAERFRRVGAIEKRHEERYRQLLENLEKGQVFEKIEETVWECRVCGHIHVGTKAPDVCPVCSYSQSYFEVHKKNY
;
A
#
# COMPACT_ATOMS: atom_id res chain seq x y z
N MET A 1 4.20 15.68 -20.48
CA MET A 1 3.62 16.77 -19.65
C MET A 1 2.87 16.13 -18.50
N SER A 2 3.02 16.62 -17.25
CA SER A 2 2.31 16.05 -16.11
C SER A 2 0.78 16.17 -16.28
N LYS A 3 0.04 15.10 -15.95
CA LYS A 3 -1.43 15.07 -15.93
C LYS A 3 -2.02 15.89 -14.77
N HIS A 4 -1.19 16.23 -13.78
CA HIS A 4 -1.58 17.02 -12.62
C HIS A 4 -1.04 18.45 -12.69
N LEU A 5 -1.74 19.38 -12.03
CA LEU A 5 -1.15 20.70 -11.75
C LEU A 5 0.02 20.55 -10.77
N PRO A 6 0.98 21.49 -10.76
CA PRO A 6 2.08 21.47 -9.79
C PRO A 6 1.57 21.31 -8.36
N LEU A 7 2.26 20.49 -7.57
CA LEU A 7 1.91 20.20 -6.17
C LEU A 7 1.82 21.47 -5.31
N SER A 8 2.50 22.55 -5.71
CA SER A 8 2.41 23.87 -5.07
C SER A 8 1.05 24.54 -5.22
N VAL A 9 0.18 24.11 -6.15
CA VAL A 9 -1.13 24.73 -6.40
C VAL A 9 -2.24 24.06 -5.58
N ARG A 10 -2.32 22.73 -5.66
CA ARG A 10 -3.40 21.92 -5.04
C ARG A 10 -2.96 20.46 -4.89
N VAL A 11 -3.70 19.68 -4.09
CA VAL A 11 -3.47 18.22 -4.01
C VAL A 11 -3.82 17.56 -5.36
N PRO A 12 -2.99 16.66 -5.91
CA PRO A 12 -3.37 15.88 -7.09
C PRO A 12 -4.35 14.76 -6.70
N ILE A 13 -5.23 14.37 -7.61
CA ILE A 13 -6.21 13.28 -7.40
C ILE A 13 -6.28 12.50 -8.71
N GLU A 14 -6.02 11.20 -8.66
CA GLU A 14 -6.18 10.33 -9.84
C GLU A 14 -7.63 10.25 -10.30
N SER A 15 -7.84 10.12 -11.61
CA SER A 15 -9.17 10.01 -12.21
C SER A 15 -9.89 8.71 -11.83
N ASP A 16 -9.13 7.65 -11.54
CA ASP A 16 -9.63 6.35 -11.11
C ASP A 16 -9.74 6.21 -9.58
N ASN A 17 -9.51 7.29 -8.82
CA ASN A 17 -9.58 7.26 -7.37
C ASN A 17 -10.98 6.83 -6.91
N PRO A 18 -11.13 5.68 -6.23
CA PRO A 18 -12.44 5.09 -5.97
C PRO A 18 -13.22 5.82 -4.86
N SER A 19 -12.59 6.79 -4.19
CA SER A 19 -13.11 7.38 -2.96
C SER A 19 -13.50 8.85 -3.12
N ILE A 20 -12.72 9.61 -3.89
CA ILE A 20 -12.95 11.04 -4.16
C ILE A 20 -12.65 11.35 -5.62
N CYS A 21 -13.36 12.32 -6.19
CA CYS A 21 -13.13 12.84 -7.53
C CYS A 21 -13.01 14.37 -7.52
N ARG A 22 -12.58 14.94 -8.65
CA ARG A 22 -12.51 16.38 -8.84
C ARG A 22 -13.23 16.80 -10.12
N ASP A 23 -14.11 17.79 -10.00
CA ASP A 23 -14.53 18.65 -11.10
C ASP A 23 -13.45 19.72 -11.32
N GLU A 24 -12.79 19.62 -12.45
CA GLU A 24 -11.67 20.49 -12.83
C GLU A 24 -12.11 21.93 -13.13
N GLU A 25 -13.32 22.12 -13.66
CA GLU A 25 -13.84 23.44 -14.04
C GLU A 25 -14.27 24.24 -12.81
N ALA A 26 -14.80 23.57 -11.79
CA ALA A 26 -15.17 24.19 -10.52
C ALA A 26 -13.96 24.60 -9.66
N CYS A 27 -12.74 24.15 -9.97
CA CYS A 27 -11.58 24.35 -9.11
C CYS A 27 -11.01 25.78 -9.18
N ILE A 28 -11.18 26.56 -8.11
CA ILE A 28 -10.64 27.92 -8.00
C ILE A 28 -9.17 28.01 -7.57
N LYS A 29 -8.46 26.88 -7.45
CA LYS A 29 -7.02 26.80 -7.12
C LYS A 29 -6.62 27.54 -5.83
N CYS A 30 -7.48 27.52 -4.82
CA CYS A 30 -7.29 28.24 -3.55
C CYS A 30 -6.25 27.61 -2.58
N GLY A 31 -5.75 26.41 -2.85
CA GLY A 31 -4.74 25.75 -2.00
C GLY A 31 -5.26 25.08 -0.73
N MET A 32 -6.51 25.30 -0.29
CA MET A 32 -7.02 24.72 0.96
C MET A 32 -6.93 23.18 1.03
N CYS A 33 -7.16 22.50 -0.11
CA CYS A 33 -7.03 21.05 -0.20
C CYS A 33 -5.58 20.56 -0.04
N ARG A 34 -4.59 21.35 -0.50
CA ARG A 34 -3.16 21.12 -0.28
C ARG A 34 -2.87 21.29 1.20
N ASP A 35 -3.26 22.41 1.79
CA ASP A 35 -2.91 22.78 3.17
C ASP A 35 -3.43 21.78 4.20
N VAL A 36 -4.67 21.30 4.05
CA VAL A 36 -5.20 20.25 4.95
C VAL A 36 -4.45 18.92 4.76
N CYS A 37 -4.09 18.57 3.51
CA CYS A 37 -3.39 17.34 3.20
C CYS A 37 -1.95 17.34 3.73
N THR A 38 -1.29 18.50 3.71
CA THR A 38 0.05 18.69 4.28
C THR A 38 0.01 18.72 5.81
N ASN A 39 -0.81 19.60 6.39
CA ASN A 39 -0.69 19.95 7.81
C ASN A 39 -1.38 18.93 8.75
N VAL A 40 -2.50 18.35 8.31
CA VAL A 40 -3.32 17.45 9.14
C VAL A 40 -3.05 15.98 8.77
N ILE A 41 -2.95 15.72 7.48
CA ILE A 41 -2.85 14.34 6.96
C ILE A 41 -1.40 13.92 6.72
N GLY A 42 -0.48 14.82 6.38
CA GLY A 42 0.94 14.47 6.25
C GLY A 42 1.26 13.57 5.05
N VAL A 43 0.49 13.69 3.97
CA VAL A 43 0.72 13.00 2.69
C VAL A 43 1.24 13.98 1.64
N HIS A 44 0.54 15.10 1.43
CA HIS A 44 1.03 16.12 0.51
C HIS A 44 2.33 16.75 1.02
N GLY A 45 3.33 16.88 0.13
CA GLY A 45 4.66 17.41 0.46
C GLY A 45 5.67 16.35 0.90
N THR A 46 5.32 15.07 0.83
CA THR A 46 6.21 13.94 1.17
C THR A 46 6.73 13.17 -0.05
N TYR A 47 6.31 13.58 -1.26
CA TYR A 47 6.68 13.00 -2.54
C TYR A 47 6.63 14.09 -3.61
N THR A 48 7.34 13.86 -4.72
CA THR A 48 7.20 14.60 -5.97
C THR A 48 6.47 13.76 -7.01
N LEU A 49 5.78 14.40 -7.95
CA LEU A 49 5.13 13.67 -9.05
C LEU A 49 6.15 12.90 -9.89
N GLU A 50 7.38 13.42 -10.02
CA GLU A 50 8.48 12.74 -10.71
C GLU A 50 8.79 11.37 -10.08
N GLU A 51 9.07 11.32 -8.77
CA GLU A 51 9.39 10.08 -8.02
C GLU A 51 8.30 8.99 -8.14
N THR A 52 7.05 9.42 -8.32
CA THR A 52 5.87 8.56 -8.37
C THR A 52 5.41 8.21 -9.79
N GLY A 53 6.18 8.55 -10.81
CA GLY A 53 5.77 8.31 -12.21
C GLY A 53 4.49 9.06 -12.58
N ASP A 54 4.38 10.31 -12.15
CA ASP A 54 3.22 11.19 -12.30
C ASP A 54 1.93 10.67 -11.63
N THR A 55 2.04 9.76 -10.66
CA THR A 55 0.89 9.19 -9.93
C THR A 55 0.70 9.85 -8.56
N ALA A 56 -0.53 10.32 -8.28
CA ALA A 56 -0.86 10.96 -7.02
C ALA A 56 -0.92 9.97 -5.85
N ILE A 57 -0.13 10.22 -4.81
CA ILE A 57 -0.21 9.47 -3.55
C ILE A 57 -1.39 9.97 -2.73
N CYS A 58 -2.36 9.07 -2.50
CA CYS A 58 -3.58 9.37 -1.78
C CYS A 58 -3.96 8.23 -0.84
N ILE A 59 -4.24 8.57 0.42
CA ILE A 59 -4.77 7.62 1.42
C ILE A 59 -6.31 7.60 1.47
N HIS A 60 -6.98 8.25 0.51
CA HIS A 60 -8.43 8.29 0.33
C HIS A 60 -9.27 8.89 1.48
N CYS A 61 -8.64 9.57 2.45
CA CYS A 61 -9.32 10.07 3.66
C CYS A 61 -10.43 11.12 3.42
N GLY A 62 -10.40 11.79 2.26
CA GLY A 62 -11.40 12.78 1.84
C GLY A 62 -11.38 14.11 2.59
N GLN A 63 -10.36 14.40 3.43
CA GLN A 63 -10.27 15.70 4.11
C GLN A 63 -10.17 16.88 3.13
N CYS A 64 -9.57 16.68 1.96
CA CYS A 64 -9.55 17.68 0.88
C CYS A 64 -10.95 18.01 0.35
N ALA A 65 -11.90 17.07 0.37
CA ALA A 65 -13.30 17.31 -0.01
C ALA A 65 -14.05 18.14 1.03
N ASN A 66 -13.77 17.92 2.32
CA ASN A 66 -14.39 18.65 3.43
C ASN A 66 -14.05 20.14 3.44
N VAL A 67 -12.85 20.51 2.98
CA VAL A 67 -12.37 21.90 3.00
C VAL A 67 -12.52 22.63 1.66
N CYS A 68 -13.08 21.98 0.62
CA CYS A 68 -13.16 22.54 -0.73
C CYS A 68 -14.34 23.52 -0.87
N PRO A 69 -14.12 24.84 -0.99
CA PRO A 69 -15.22 25.82 -1.04
C PRO A 69 -16.15 25.70 -2.25
N PRO A 70 -15.65 25.57 -3.49
CA PRO A 70 -16.53 25.49 -4.66
C PRO A 70 -17.13 24.10 -4.85
N ALA A 71 -16.98 23.18 -3.88
CA ALA A 71 -17.38 21.79 -4.03
C ALA A 71 -16.69 21.04 -5.19
N SER A 72 -15.57 21.55 -5.72
CA SER A 72 -14.82 20.93 -6.82
C SER A 72 -14.31 19.53 -6.47
N ILE A 73 -14.00 19.25 -5.20
CA ILE A 73 -13.67 17.89 -4.74
C ILE A 73 -14.88 17.32 -4.00
N THR A 74 -15.32 16.14 -4.42
CA THR A 74 -16.41 15.38 -3.80
C THR A 74 -16.01 13.91 -3.64
N GLU A 75 -16.80 13.16 -2.88
CA GLU A 75 -16.76 11.70 -2.88
C GLU A 75 -17.23 11.15 -4.24
N VAL A 76 -16.72 9.98 -4.62
CA VAL A 76 -17.30 9.24 -5.76
C VAL A 76 -18.69 8.76 -5.36
N TYR A 77 -19.72 9.20 -6.07
CA TYR A 77 -21.10 8.83 -5.74
C TYR A 77 -21.40 7.37 -6.13
N GLU A 78 -21.92 6.60 -5.19
CA GLU A 78 -22.36 5.20 -5.37
C GLU A 78 -23.85 5.00 -5.07
N TYR A 79 -24.52 6.00 -4.46
CA TYR A 79 -25.95 5.89 -4.13
C TYR A 79 -26.85 5.66 -5.36
N GLN A 80 -26.40 6.05 -6.56
CA GLN A 80 -27.15 5.80 -7.79
C GLN A 80 -27.23 4.30 -8.12
N ALA A 81 -26.14 3.54 -7.93
CA ALA A 81 -26.14 2.09 -8.11
C ALA A 81 -27.04 1.40 -7.08
N VAL A 82 -27.05 1.91 -5.83
CA VAL A 82 -27.95 1.43 -4.78
C VAL A 82 -29.41 1.72 -5.12
N LYS A 83 -29.71 2.92 -5.63
CA LYS A 83 -31.04 3.31 -6.09
C LYS A 83 -31.55 2.41 -7.22
N ASP A 84 -30.66 1.95 -8.10
CA ASP A 84 -31.04 1.03 -9.17
C ASP A 84 -31.21 -0.40 -8.66
N ALA A 85 -30.39 -0.84 -7.69
CA ALA A 85 -30.58 -2.13 -7.01
C ALA A 85 -31.91 -2.20 -6.24
N ILE A 86 -32.37 -1.11 -5.62
CA ILE A 86 -33.66 -1.04 -4.92
C ILE A 86 -34.84 -1.26 -5.88
N LYS A 87 -34.71 -0.91 -7.16
CA LYS A 87 -35.77 -1.10 -8.16
C LYS A 87 -35.82 -2.52 -8.72
N ASP A 88 -34.77 -3.32 -8.49
CA ASP A 88 -34.67 -4.68 -8.99
C ASP A 88 -35.36 -5.65 -8.01
N PRO A 89 -36.49 -6.28 -8.40
CA PRO A 89 -37.23 -7.16 -7.51
C PRO A 89 -36.49 -8.46 -7.15
N ASP A 90 -35.42 -8.79 -7.88
CA ASP A 90 -34.58 -9.96 -7.61
C ASP A 90 -33.44 -9.65 -6.63
N LYS A 91 -33.32 -8.40 -6.18
CA LYS A 91 -32.30 -7.95 -5.22
C LYS A 91 -32.90 -7.72 -3.83
N VAL A 92 -32.06 -7.91 -2.83
CA VAL A 92 -32.34 -7.56 -1.43
C VAL A 92 -31.29 -6.55 -0.97
N VAL A 93 -31.69 -5.30 -0.80
CA VAL A 93 -30.80 -4.20 -0.45
C VAL A 93 -30.72 -4.07 1.07
N ILE A 94 -29.54 -4.33 1.62
CA ILE A 94 -29.26 -4.22 3.05
C ILE A 94 -28.36 -3.01 3.27
N VAL A 95 -28.78 -2.08 4.14
CA VAL A 95 -27.99 -0.90 4.49
C VAL A 95 -27.55 -0.95 5.95
N SER A 96 -26.24 -0.99 6.18
CA SER A 96 -25.65 -0.96 7.53
C SER A 96 -25.12 0.44 7.87
N THR A 97 -25.56 1.01 8.99
CA THR A 97 -25.26 2.43 9.31
C THR A 97 -24.15 2.58 10.35
N SER A 98 -23.13 3.37 10.03
CA SER A 98 -21.99 3.65 10.92
C SER A 98 -22.35 4.58 12.10
N PRO A 99 -21.58 4.54 13.22
CA PRO A 99 -21.91 5.32 14.42
C PRO A 99 -21.97 6.83 14.15
N SER A 100 -20.98 7.40 13.45
CA SER A 100 -20.91 8.87 13.30
C SER A 100 -21.95 9.49 12.37
N VAL A 101 -22.67 8.69 11.58
CA VAL A 101 -23.68 9.21 10.64
C VAL A 101 -24.87 9.79 11.41
N ARG A 102 -25.27 9.11 12.49
CA ARG A 102 -26.45 9.47 13.28
C ARG A 102 -26.28 10.72 14.15
N VAL A 103 -25.09 11.31 14.22
CA VAL A 103 -24.81 12.58 14.93
C VAL A 103 -24.49 13.74 13.98
N ALA A 104 -24.50 13.48 12.67
CA ALA A 104 -24.10 14.45 11.66
C ALA A 104 -25.15 14.61 10.55
N LEU A 105 -25.86 13.54 10.16
CA LEU A 105 -26.84 13.57 9.07
C LEU A 105 -27.87 14.69 9.20
N GLY A 106 -28.32 14.99 10.44
CA GLY A 106 -29.29 16.05 10.70
C GLY A 106 -28.83 17.44 10.25
N GLU A 107 -27.52 17.71 10.20
CA GLU A 107 -26.97 19.00 9.78
C GLU A 107 -27.37 19.35 8.33
N GLU A 108 -27.45 18.34 7.46
CA GLU A 108 -27.89 18.51 6.06
C GLU A 108 -29.36 18.92 5.94
N PHE A 109 -30.12 18.78 7.03
CA PHE A 109 -31.54 19.12 7.14
C PHE A 109 -31.78 20.25 8.15
N GLY A 110 -30.74 21.02 8.51
CA GLY A 110 -30.84 22.20 9.36
C GLY A 110 -30.90 21.92 10.86
N MET A 111 -30.64 20.69 11.29
CA MET A 111 -30.50 20.34 12.72
C MET A 111 -29.10 20.71 13.24
N LYS A 112 -28.91 20.69 14.56
CA LYS A 112 -27.64 21.10 15.16
C LYS A 112 -26.60 19.98 15.05
N PRO A 113 -25.31 20.31 14.89
CA PRO A 113 -24.25 19.32 15.01
C PRO A 113 -24.31 18.57 16.34
N GLY A 114 -24.23 17.25 16.28
CA GLY A 114 -24.33 16.39 17.47
C GLY A 114 -25.74 15.94 17.84
N ASP A 115 -26.79 16.47 17.20
CA ASP A 115 -28.15 15.95 17.37
C ASP A 115 -28.20 14.48 16.95
N PHE A 116 -28.70 13.61 17.83
CA PHE A 116 -28.74 12.16 17.61
C PHE A 116 -30.00 11.75 16.85
N VAL A 117 -29.87 11.50 15.54
CA VAL A 117 -30.99 11.31 14.58
C VAL A 117 -31.16 9.86 14.10
N GLN A 118 -30.79 8.88 14.91
CA GLN A 118 -30.82 7.45 14.52
C GLN A 118 -32.19 6.99 14.00
N GLY A 119 -33.26 7.26 14.74
CA GLY A 119 -34.60 6.80 14.38
C GLY A 119 -35.06 7.34 13.02
N LYS A 120 -34.82 8.64 12.77
CA LYS A 120 -35.12 9.29 11.48
C LYS A 120 -34.21 8.81 10.36
N MET A 121 -32.94 8.51 10.64
CA MET A 121 -32.02 7.93 9.65
C MET A 121 -32.50 6.56 9.17
N VAL A 122 -32.95 5.69 10.09
CA VAL A 122 -33.53 4.39 9.73
C VAL A 122 -34.82 4.56 8.94
N ALA A 123 -35.70 5.47 9.37
CA ALA A 123 -36.93 5.79 8.65
C ALA A 123 -36.66 6.28 7.22
N LEU A 124 -35.63 7.11 7.04
CA LEU A 124 -35.22 7.62 5.74
C LEU A 124 -34.79 6.49 4.81
N LEU A 125 -33.93 5.58 5.29
CA LEU A 125 -33.45 4.45 4.48
C LEU A 125 -34.60 3.54 4.03
N ARG A 126 -35.59 3.31 4.90
CA ARG A 126 -36.81 2.58 4.54
C ARG A 126 -37.67 3.33 3.53
N ALA A 127 -37.83 4.64 3.69
CA ALA A 127 -38.56 5.47 2.74
C ALA A 127 -37.88 5.49 1.35
N LEU A 128 -36.56 5.35 1.30
CA LEU A 128 -35.78 5.22 0.07
C LEU A 128 -35.83 3.81 -0.55
N GLY A 129 -36.36 2.82 0.17
CA GLY A 129 -36.61 1.46 -0.34
C GLY A 129 -35.59 0.40 0.09
N ALA A 130 -34.79 0.62 1.14
CA ALA A 130 -33.96 -0.45 1.71
C ALA A 130 -34.82 -1.55 2.33
N ASP A 131 -34.53 -2.83 2.00
CA ASP A 131 -35.25 -3.99 2.53
C ASP A 131 -34.91 -4.25 4.00
N TYR A 132 -33.63 -4.08 4.35
CA TYR A 132 -33.15 -4.22 5.72
C TYR A 132 -32.22 -3.07 6.08
N VAL A 133 -32.41 -2.52 7.28
CA VAL A 133 -31.55 -1.50 7.87
C VAL A 133 -30.91 -2.05 9.14
N LEU A 134 -29.60 -2.20 9.11
CA LEU A 134 -28.77 -2.79 10.18
C LEU A 134 -27.84 -1.74 10.80
N ASP A 135 -27.23 -2.07 11.94
CA ASP A 135 -26.31 -1.18 12.64
C ASP A 135 -24.87 -1.71 12.58
N THR A 136 -23.95 -0.90 12.05
CA THR A 136 -22.52 -1.25 12.04
C THR A 136 -21.92 -1.24 13.45
N ASN A 137 -22.58 -0.63 14.42
CA ASN A 137 -22.16 -0.71 15.82
C ASN A 137 -22.19 -2.16 16.35
N PHE A 138 -23.07 -3.02 15.81
CA PHE A 138 -23.04 -4.46 16.10
C PHE A 138 -21.69 -5.05 15.72
N ALA A 139 -21.22 -4.75 14.51
CA ALA A 139 -19.93 -5.24 14.05
C ALA A 139 -18.76 -4.49 14.71
N ALA A 140 -18.97 -3.30 15.27
CA ALA A 140 -17.98 -2.66 16.12
C ALA A 140 -17.77 -3.45 17.42
N ASP A 141 -18.85 -3.94 18.04
CA ASP A 141 -18.73 -4.87 19.17
C ASP A 141 -17.99 -6.15 18.76
N LEU A 142 -18.25 -6.67 17.55
CA LEU A 142 -17.52 -7.83 17.00
C LEU A 142 -16.02 -7.53 16.81
N THR A 143 -15.67 -6.36 16.27
CA THR A 143 -14.26 -5.93 16.15
C THR A 143 -13.58 -5.87 17.50
N ILE A 144 -14.26 -5.34 18.53
CA ILE A 144 -13.71 -5.29 19.88
C ILE A 144 -13.45 -6.67 20.47
N MET A 145 -14.34 -7.64 20.22
CA MET A 145 -14.14 -9.02 20.69
C MET A 145 -12.86 -9.63 20.12
N GLU A 146 -12.59 -9.45 18.82
CA GLU A 146 -11.38 -9.97 18.17
C GLU A 146 -10.13 -9.15 18.51
N GLU A 147 -10.20 -7.81 18.43
CA GLU A 147 -9.03 -6.93 18.61
C GLU A 147 -8.53 -6.91 20.05
N ALA A 148 -9.44 -6.99 21.04
CA ALA A 148 -9.06 -7.13 22.44
C ALA A 148 -8.46 -8.53 22.73
N ALA A 149 -9.02 -9.60 22.13
CA ALA A 149 -8.45 -10.93 22.25
C ALA A 149 -7.04 -10.98 21.63
N GLU A 150 -6.85 -10.40 20.45
CA GLU A 150 -5.56 -10.30 19.77
C GLU A 150 -4.54 -9.55 20.63
N LEU A 151 -4.92 -8.41 21.22
CA LEU A 151 -4.07 -7.64 22.12
C LEU A 151 -3.61 -8.49 23.32
N LEU A 152 -4.55 -9.21 23.94
CA LEU A 152 -4.24 -10.07 25.08
C LEU A 152 -3.31 -11.22 24.69
N GLU A 153 -3.47 -11.84 23.53
CA GLU A 153 -2.54 -12.87 23.06
C GLU A 153 -1.15 -12.30 22.78
N ARG A 154 -1.04 -11.10 22.20
CA ARG A 154 0.25 -10.44 21.98
C ARG A 154 0.97 -10.17 23.31
N ILE A 155 0.24 -9.69 24.32
CA ILE A 155 0.81 -9.39 25.64
C ILE A 155 1.20 -10.67 26.38
N THR A 156 0.30 -11.65 26.44
CA THR A 156 0.45 -12.82 27.33
C THR A 156 1.19 -13.99 26.68
N LYS A 157 1.01 -14.18 25.37
CA LYS A 157 1.55 -15.32 24.59
C LYS A 157 2.62 -14.90 23.58
N LYS A 158 2.83 -13.59 23.34
CA LYS A 158 3.82 -13.05 22.39
C LYS A 158 3.61 -13.54 20.95
N THR A 159 2.35 -13.62 20.52
CA THR A 159 1.97 -14.10 19.18
C THR A 159 2.35 -13.15 18.04
N ALA A 160 2.47 -11.85 18.31
CA ALA A 160 2.84 -10.81 17.36
C ALA A 160 3.46 -9.59 18.08
N PRO A 161 4.17 -8.68 17.38
CA PRO A 161 4.88 -7.57 18.02
C PRO A 161 3.95 -6.53 18.65
N LEU A 162 4.50 -5.84 19.66
CA LEU A 162 3.93 -4.65 20.31
C LEU A 162 4.66 -3.38 19.84
N PRO A 163 4.02 -2.19 19.88
CA PRO A 163 2.60 -1.99 20.19
C PRO A 163 1.68 -2.58 19.12
N GLN A 164 0.48 -3.04 19.51
CA GLN A 164 -0.58 -3.30 18.55
C GLN A 164 -1.17 -1.96 18.09
N PHE A 165 -1.22 -1.73 16.77
CA PHE A 165 -1.97 -0.61 16.20
C PHE A 165 -3.37 -1.05 15.80
N THR A 166 -4.38 -0.22 16.06
CA THR A 166 -5.71 -0.45 15.48
C THR A 166 -5.68 -0.42 13.96
N SER A 167 -6.58 -1.14 13.30
CA SER A 167 -6.62 -1.26 11.83
C SER A 167 -7.96 -0.89 11.21
N CYS A 168 -8.95 -0.48 12.00
CA CYS A 168 -10.31 -0.20 11.52
C CYS A 168 -10.45 1.05 10.63
N CYS A 169 -9.45 1.94 10.63
CA CYS A 169 -9.39 3.14 9.80
C CYS A 169 -8.61 2.86 8.50
N PRO A 170 -9.26 2.73 7.32
CA PRO A 170 -8.57 2.32 6.09
C PRO A 170 -7.58 3.36 5.57
N ALA A 171 -7.80 4.65 5.86
CA ALA A 171 -6.85 5.69 5.51
C ALA A 171 -5.57 5.60 6.36
N TRP A 172 -5.68 5.21 7.63
CA TRP A 172 -4.52 4.90 8.46
C TRP A 172 -3.81 3.65 7.96
N VAL A 173 -4.55 2.57 7.66
CA VAL A 173 -3.97 1.35 7.08
C VAL A 173 -3.20 1.68 5.81
N LYS A 174 -3.80 2.37 4.84
CA LYS A 174 -3.11 2.75 3.60
C LYS A 174 -1.89 3.66 3.85
N PHE A 175 -1.97 4.56 4.83
CA PHE A 175 -0.83 5.38 5.24
C PHE A 175 0.32 4.53 5.81
N ALA A 176 0.02 3.54 6.65
CA ALA A 176 1.02 2.60 7.16
C ALA A 176 1.59 1.71 6.04
N GLU A 177 0.75 1.18 5.15
CA GLU A 177 1.20 0.41 3.98
C GLU A 177 2.18 1.20 3.11
N THR A 178 1.93 2.48 2.89
CA THR A 178 2.75 3.33 2.01
C THR A 178 4.00 3.87 2.69
N TYR A 179 3.92 4.36 3.93
CA TYR A 179 5.02 5.10 4.57
C TYR A 179 5.75 4.33 5.68
N TYR A 180 5.11 3.29 6.23
CA TYR A 180 5.61 2.56 7.40
C TYR A 180 5.36 1.05 7.25
N PRO A 181 5.76 0.41 6.13
CA PRO A 181 5.50 -1.01 5.89
C PRO A 181 6.13 -1.91 6.97
N GLU A 182 7.17 -1.43 7.66
CA GLU A 182 7.79 -2.12 8.79
C GLU A 182 6.85 -2.32 9.98
N LEU A 183 5.79 -1.50 10.09
CA LEU A 183 4.79 -1.58 11.15
C LEU A 183 3.59 -2.46 10.78
N LEU A 184 3.50 -3.01 9.58
CA LEU A 184 2.37 -3.87 9.19
C LEU A 184 2.19 -5.09 10.11
N PRO A 185 3.25 -5.77 10.60
CA PRO A 185 3.10 -6.82 11.61
C PRO A 185 2.52 -6.33 12.94
N ASN A 186 2.63 -5.03 13.24
CA ASN A 186 2.09 -4.42 14.43
C ASN A 186 0.61 -4.04 14.28
N LEU A 187 0.07 -3.92 13.06
CA LEU A 187 -1.35 -3.67 12.87
C LEU A 187 -2.18 -4.87 13.34
N SER A 188 -3.33 -4.58 13.96
CA SER A 188 -4.37 -5.54 14.30
C SER A 188 -4.87 -6.25 13.05
N THR A 189 -4.92 -7.58 13.10
CA THR A 189 -5.41 -8.39 12.00
C THR A 189 -6.93 -8.39 11.95
N ALA A 190 -7.62 -8.05 13.05
CA ALA A 190 -9.06 -7.85 13.07
C ALA A 190 -9.50 -6.85 11.98
N LYS A 191 -10.45 -7.23 11.14
CA LYS A 191 -11.03 -6.34 10.12
C LYS A 191 -11.78 -5.17 10.77
N SER A 192 -11.99 -4.11 10.01
CA SER A 192 -12.86 -3.03 10.46
C SER A 192 -14.31 -3.50 10.68
N PRO A 193 -15.15 -2.73 11.39
CA PRO A 193 -16.56 -3.10 11.60
C PRO A 193 -17.29 -3.44 10.31
N ILE A 194 -17.14 -2.66 9.23
CA ILE A 194 -17.81 -2.99 7.95
C ILE A 194 -17.17 -4.21 7.26
N GLY A 195 -15.87 -4.42 7.45
CA GLY A 195 -15.13 -5.57 6.91
C GLY A 195 -15.47 -6.88 7.62
N MET A 196 -15.93 -6.80 8.87
CA MET A 196 -16.49 -7.94 9.62
C MET A 196 -17.99 -8.12 9.33
N GLN A 197 -18.74 -7.02 9.24
CA GLN A 197 -20.18 -7.07 9.00
C GLN A 197 -20.50 -7.65 7.61
N GLY A 198 -19.74 -7.26 6.59
CA GLY A 198 -19.90 -7.74 5.22
C GLY A 198 -20.02 -9.27 5.10
N PRO A 199 -18.96 -10.02 5.47
CA PRO A 199 -19.01 -11.47 5.38
C PRO A 199 -20.01 -12.09 6.36
N THR A 200 -20.27 -11.47 7.52
CA THR A 200 -21.27 -11.95 8.48
C THR A 200 -22.69 -11.82 7.91
N ILE A 201 -22.98 -10.76 7.14
CA ILE A 201 -24.27 -10.58 6.46
C ILE A 201 -24.44 -11.65 5.38
N LYS A 202 -23.45 -11.79 4.49
CA LYS A 202 -23.51 -12.73 3.35
C LYS A 202 -23.52 -14.20 3.78
N THR A 203 -23.19 -14.52 5.04
CA THR A 203 -23.16 -15.90 5.53
C THR A 203 -24.19 -16.17 6.64
N TYR A 204 -23.97 -15.62 7.83
CA TYR A 204 -24.81 -15.89 9.00
C TYR A 204 -26.18 -15.23 8.91
N PHE A 205 -26.25 -13.93 8.57
CA PHE A 205 -27.54 -13.24 8.42
C PHE A 205 -28.36 -13.84 7.29
N ALA A 206 -27.77 -13.99 6.09
CA ALA A 206 -28.44 -14.59 4.93
C ALA A 206 -29.04 -15.96 5.26
N ARG A 207 -28.29 -16.82 5.97
CA ARG A 207 -28.78 -18.12 6.43
C ARG A 207 -29.94 -18.00 7.42
N LYS A 208 -29.84 -17.10 8.40
CA LYS A 208 -30.89 -16.90 9.42
C LYS A 208 -32.19 -16.36 8.82
N MET A 209 -32.07 -15.51 7.80
CA MET A 209 -33.21 -14.89 7.12
C MET A 209 -33.73 -15.70 5.93
N GLY A 210 -33.04 -16.77 5.53
CA GLY A 210 -33.42 -17.57 4.36
C GLY A 210 -33.25 -16.83 3.02
N ILE A 211 -32.28 -15.93 2.93
CA ILE A 211 -31.99 -15.11 1.75
C ILE A 211 -30.81 -15.73 1.00
N ASP A 212 -30.90 -15.81 -0.34
CA ASP A 212 -29.75 -16.16 -1.17
C ASP A 212 -28.67 -15.05 -1.07
N PRO A 213 -27.44 -15.36 -0.60
CA PRO A 213 -26.36 -14.38 -0.53
C PRO A 213 -26.09 -13.63 -1.84
N LYS A 214 -26.37 -14.24 -3.01
CA LYS A 214 -26.18 -13.63 -4.33
C LYS A 214 -27.21 -12.55 -4.67
N ALA A 215 -28.39 -12.62 -4.05
CA ALA A 215 -29.43 -11.61 -4.18
C ALA A 215 -29.15 -10.37 -3.32
N ILE A 216 -28.32 -10.51 -2.29
CA ILE A 216 -28.01 -9.42 -1.37
C ILE A 216 -27.14 -8.37 -2.05
N VAL A 217 -27.59 -7.12 -2.05
CA VAL A 217 -26.77 -5.93 -2.29
C VAL A 217 -26.49 -5.29 -0.93
N ASN A 218 -25.27 -5.47 -0.44
CA ASN A 218 -24.85 -5.05 0.89
C ASN A 218 -24.18 -3.68 0.82
N VAL A 219 -24.73 -2.71 1.55
CA VAL A 219 -24.36 -1.31 1.47
C VAL A 219 -23.95 -0.81 2.86
N ALA A 220 -22.78 -0.19 2.96
CA ALA A 220 -22.37 0.51 4.17
C ALA A 220 -22.65 2.01 4.05
N LEU A 221 -23.48 2.56 4.94
CA LEU A 221 -23.65 4.00 5.12
C LEU A 221 -22.61 4.52 6.11
N THR A 222 -21.64 5.31 5.64
CA THR A 222 -20.46 5.67 6.43
C THR A 222 -20.16 7.17 6.40
N PRO A 223 -19.41 7.71 7.39
CA PRO A 223 -18.92 9.09 7.36
C PRO A 223 -17.63 9.24 6.52
N CYS A 224 -17.20 8.20 5.80
CA CYS A 224 -15.83 8.08 5.33
C CYS A 224 -15.75 7.70 3.85
N THR A 225 -14.98 8.46 3.08
CA THR A 225 -14.69 8.15 1.67
C THR A 225 -13.74 6.96 1.54
N ALA A 226 -12.76 6.81 2.43
CA ALA A 226 -11.77 5.72 2.36
C ALA A 226 -12.38 4.32 2.54
N LYS A 227 -13.60 4.21 3.09
CA LYS A 227 -14.35 2.95 3.15
C LYS A 227 -14.69 2.43 1.74
N LYS A 228 -14.87 3.32 0.75
CA LYS A 228 -15.03 2.95 -0.67
C LYS A 228 -13.79 2.20 -1.18
N PHE A 229 -12.59 2.65 -0.84
CA PHE A 229 -11.36 1.92 -1.15
C PHE A 229 -11.27 0.59 -0.38
N GLU A 230 -11.60 0.56 0.91
CA GLU A 230 -11.53 -0.65 1.73
C GLU A 230 -12.33 -1.81 1.15
N ILE A 231 -13.60 -1.57 0.77
CA ILE A 231 -14.47 -2.63 0.24
C ILE A 231 -14.04 -3.13 -1.14
N ARG A 232 -13.07 -2.47 -1.79
CA ARG A 232 -12.49 -2.85 -3.09
C ARG A 232 -11.16 -3.58 -2.96
N ARG A 233 -10.59 -3.70 -1.77
CA ARG A 233 -9.34 -4.46 -1.54
C ARG A 233 -9.56 -5.93 -1.91
N GLN A 234 -8.66 -6.54 -2.66
CA GLN A 234 -8.89 -7.87 -3.27
C GLN A 234 -9.31 -8.94 -2.25
N GLU A 235 -8.79 -8.85 -1.03
CA GLU A 235 -9.07 -9.76 0.08
C GLU A 235 -10.49 -9.64 0.69
N MET A 236 -11.25 -8.57 0.40
CA MET A 236 -12.61 -8.32 0.93
C MET A 236 -13.71 -9.06 0.14
N ASN A 237 -13.54 -10.38 -0.02
CA ASN A 237 -14.46 -11.31 -0.67
C ASN A 237 -14.52 -12.68 0.03
N VAL A 238 -14.30 -12.71 1.35
CA VAL A 238 -14.12 -13.99 2.07
C VAL A 238 -15.41 -14.80 2.15
N ALA A 239 -16.57 -14.16 2.24
CA ALA A 239 -17.85 -14.85 2.17
C ALA A 239 -18.05 -15.49 0.79
N GLY A 240 -17.71 -14.76 -0.28
CA GLY A 240 -17.72 -15.30 -1.65
C GLY A 240 -16.87 -16.56 -1.76
N LYS A 241 -15.61 -16.50 -1.33
CA LYS A 241 -14.71 -17.67 -1.29
C LYS A 241 -15.28 -18.83 -0.46
N GLN A 242 -15.92 -18.56 0.67
CA GLN A 242 -16.52 -19.60 1.51
C GLN A 242 -17.76 -20.23 0.89
N LEU A 243 -18.51 -19.48 0.09
CA LEU A 243 -19.74 -19.91 -0.56
C LEU A 243 -19.52 -20.50 -1.97
N GLY A 244 -18.27 -20.53 -2.44
CA GLY A 244 -17.93 -21.02 -3.80
C GLY A 244 -18.13 -19.98 -4.90
N GLU A 245 -18.22 -18.70 -4.55
CA GLU A 245 -18.53 -17.57 -5.43
C GLU A 245 -17.44 -16.48 -5.29
N PRO A 246 -16.22 -16.69 -5.80
CA PRO A 246 -15.07 -15.84 -5.50
C PRO A 246 -15.20 -14.39 -5.98
N ASP A 247 -16.06 -14.13 -6.98
CA ASP A 247 -16.31 -12.79 -7.51
C ASP A 247 -17.27 -11.98 -6.61
N MET A 248 -18.01 -12.64 -5.71
CA MET A 248 -18.91 -11.97 -4.79
C MET A 248 -18.14 -11.21 -3.71
N ARG A 249 -18.41 -9.91 -3.61
CA ARG A 249 -17.83 -9.03 -2.58
C ARG A 249 -18.54 -9.20 -1.24
N ASP A 250 -17.80 -8.96 -0.16
CA ASP A 250 -18.37 -8.98 1.19
C ASP A 250 -19.30 -7.76 1.43
N MET A 251 -18.93 -6.62 0.85
CA MET A 251 -19.66 -5.36 0.85
C MET A 251 -19.65 -4.82 -0.58
N ASP A 252 -20.81 -4.48 -1.12
CA ASP A 252 -20.98 -4.14 -2.54
C ASP A 252 -20.82 -2.63 -2.77
N HIS A 253 -21.38 -1.80 -1.89
CA HIS A 253 -21.33 -0.33 -2.01
C HIS A 253 -21.07 0.37 -0.68
N VAL A 254 -20.53 1.59 -0.76
CA VAL A 254 -20.45 2.53 0.35
C VAL A 254 -21.14 3.82 -0.03
N VAL A 255 -22.09 4.26 0.78
CA VAL A 255 -22.77 5.56 0.64
C VAL A 255 -22.30 6.47 1.77
N THR A 256 -21.89 7.70 1.47
CA THR A 256 -21.51 8.67 2.52
C THR A 256 -22.73 9.32 3.19
N THR A 257 -22.50 10.03 4.30
CA THR A 257 -23.55 10.82 4.96
C THR A 257 -24.10 11.91 4.03
N ARG A 258 -23.24 12.60 3.26
CA ARG A 258 -23.68 13.60 2.28
C ARG A 258 -24.39 12.97 1.09
N GLU A 259 -23.97 11.80 0.62
CA GLU A 259 -24.67 11.08 -0.45
C GLU A 259 -26.10 10.71 -0.04
N LEU A 260 -26.30 10.18 1.18
CA LEU A 260 -27.64 9.89 1.68
C LEU A 260 -28.50 11.17 1.76
N ALA A 261 -27.94 12.26 2.28
CA ALA A 261 -28.67 13.52 2.36
C ALA A 261 -29.04 14.07 0.98
N ARG A 262 -28.12 13.98 0.01
CA ARG A 262 -28.37 14.35 -1.39
C ARG A 262 -29.48 13.51 -1.98
N TRP A 263 -29.40 12.19 -1.84
CA TRP A 263 -30.41 11.26 -2.35
C TRP A 263 -31.80 11.58 -1.75
N ALA A 264 -31.89 11.79 -0.44
CA ALA A 264 -33.13 12.18 0.22
C ALA A 264 -33.73 13.48 -0.34
N LYS A 265 -32.88 14.50 -0.58
CA LYS A 265 -33.29 15.79 -1.17
C LYS A 265 -33.76 15.62 -2.61
N GLU A 266 -33.10 14.77 -3.40
CA GLU A 266 -33.48 14.46 -4.79
C GLU A 266 -34.84 13.74 -4.88
N GLU A 267 -35.15 12.87 -3.91
CA GLU A 267 -36.46 12.21 -3.79
C GLU A 267 -37.54 13.10 -3.13
N GLY A 268 -37.19 14.33 -2.74
CA GLY A 268 -38.13 15.26 -2.10
C GLY A 268 -38.61 14.82 -0.71
N ILE A 269 -37.83 14.01 0.02
CA ILE A 269 -38.19 13.53 1.36
C ILE A 269 -37.96 14.61 2.41
N ASP A 270 -39.01 14.94 3.16
CA ASP A 270 -38.95 15.85 4.31
C ASP A 270 -38.44 15.11 5.56
N PHE A 271 -37.12 15.11 5.77
CA PHE A 271 -36.48 14.43 6.90
C PHE A 271 -37.02 14.85 8.27
N ALA A 272 -37.39 16.13 8.43
CA ALA A 272 -37.92 16.64 9.69
C ALA A 272 -39.28 16.03 10.04
N LYS A 273 -40.07 15.62 9.04
CA LYS A 273 -41.39 14.99 9.22
C LYS A 273 -41.37 13.47 9.29
N LEU A 274 -40.23 12.81 9.08
CA LEU A 274 -40.14 11.37 9.22
C LEU A 274 -40.40 10.94 10.68
N GLU A 275 -41.31 10.00 10.86
CA GLU A 275 -41.49 9.29 12.13
C GLU A 275 -40.30 8.36 12.38
N GLU A 276 -39.87 8.25 13.63
CA GLU A 276 -38.73 7.40 13.97
C GLU A 276 -39.00 5.92 13.70
N SER A 277 -37.96 5.22 13.26
CA SER A 277 -38.01 3.79 12.98
C SER A 277 -36.86 3.05 13.67
N LYS A 278 -37.09 1.79 14.03
CA LYS A 278 -36.08 0.93 14.68
C LYS A 278 -35.30 0.12 13.65
N TYR A 279 -34.05 -0.23 13.92
CA TYR A 279 -33.33 -1.21 13.09
C TYR A 279 -34.10 -2.54 12.98
N ASP A 280 -33.79 -3.31 11.94
CA ASP A 280 -34.30 -4.66 11.79
C ASP A 280 -33.74 -5.59 12.86
N SER A 281 -34.48 -6.66 13.18
CA SER A 281 -34.05 -7.66 14.14
C SER A 281 -32.89 -8.47 13.57
N LEU A 282 -31.86 -8.76 14.39
CA LEU A 282 -30.58 -9.37 14.01
C LEU A 282 -29.60 -8.39 13.36
N MET A 283 -28.49 -8.12 14.04
CA MET A 283 -27.49 -7.08 13.74
C MET A 283 -28.03 -5.64 13.83
N GLY A 284 -29.03 -5.41 14.66
CA GLY A 284 -29.76 -4.14 14.76
C GLY A 284 -29.33 -3.24 15.91
N GLU A 285 -29.31 -3.72 17.15
CA GLU A 285 -28.87 -2.93 18.31
C GLU A 285 -27.48 -3.36 18.78
N ALA A 286 -26.72 -2.40 19.32
CA ALA A 286 -25.35 -2.58 19.76
C ALA A 286 -25.14 -2.07 21.18
N SER A 287 -23.95 -2.29 21.74
CA SER A 287 -23.56 -1.70 23.02
C SER A 287 -23.14 -0.23 22.89
N GLY A 288 -23.07 0.48 24.02
CA GLY A 288 -22.49 1.81 24.11
C GLY A 288 -21.01 1.87 23.68
N ALA A 289 -20.26 0.78 23.86
CA ALA A 289 -18.89 0.65 23.35
C ALA A 289 -18.85 0.69 21.80
N GLY A 290 -19.82 0.06 21.13
CA GLY A 290 -19.99 0.18 19.69
C GLY A 290 -20.39 1.59 19.22
N VAL A 291 -21.16 2.33 20.02
CA VAL A 291 -21.58 3.71 19.70
C VAL A 291 -20.41 4.69 19.72
N ILE A 292 -19.52 4.61 20.72
CA ILE A 292 -18.40 5.55 20.86
C ILE A 292 -17.27 5.30 19.86
N PHE A 293 -17.30 4.19 19.11
CA PHE A 293 -16.31 3.83 18.08
C PHE A 293 -16.09 4.94 17.03
N GLY A 294 -17.09 5.81 16.83
CA GLY A 294 -16.99 6.95 15.92
C GLY A 294 -16.09 8.10 16.42
N ASN A 295 -15.75 8.13 17.71
CA ASN A 295 -14.92 9.14 18.36
C ASN A 295 -13.47 8.69 18.43
N THR A 296 -12.53 9.64 18.33
CA THR A 296 -11.13 9.38 18.66
C THR A 296 -10.99 8.99 20.14
N GLY A 297 -10.45 7.80 20.40
CA GLY A 297 -10.33 7.18 21.71
C GLY A 297 -11.47 6.22 22.06
N GLY A 298 -12.52 6.16 21.25
CA GLY A 298 -13.65 5.26 21.48
C GLY A 298 -13.30 3.79 21.27
N VAL A 299 -12.46 3.49 20.27
CA VAL A 299 -11.95 2.13 20.02
C VAL A 299 -11.07 1.68 21.17
N MET A 300 -10.14 2.56 21.60
CA MET A 300 -9.29 2.36 22.77
C MET A 300 -10.11 2.06 24.03
N GLU A 301 -11.09 2.91 24.34
CA GLU A 301 -11.94 2.74 25.53
C GLU A 301 -12.71 1.41 25.49
N ALA A 302 -13.30 1.06 24.33
CA ALA A 302 -14.04 -0.17 24.15
C ALA A 302 -13.16 -1.44 24.26
N ALA A 303 -11.97 -1.42 23.65
CA ALA A 303 -11.03 -2.55 23.69
C ALA A 303 -10.50 -2.78 25.11
N LEU A 304 -10.16 -1.72 25.85
CA LEU A 304 -9.68 -1.81 27.23
C LEU A 304 -10.75 -2.35 28.19
N LYS A 305 -12.02 -1.95 28.01
CA LYS A 305 -13.14 -2.51 28.78
C LYS A 305 -13.28 -4.03 28.59
N THR A 306 -13.19 -4.51 27.35
CA THR A 306 -13.29 -5.94 27.02
C THR A 306 -12.03 -6.70 27.46
N ALA A 307 -10.84 -6.11 27.30
CA ALA A 307 -9.60 -6.70 27.77
C ALA A 307 -9.58 -6.89 29.30
N TYR A 308 -10.11 -5.92 30.05
CA TYR A 308 -10.29 -6.03 31.50
C TYR A 308 -11.16 -7.23 31.86
N TYR A 309 -12.31 -7.39 31.20
CA TYR A 309 -13.21 -8.51 31.44
C TYR A 309 -12.56 -9.85 31.11
N SER A 310 -11.89 -9.96 29.97
CA SER A 310 -11.20 -11.18 29.55
C SER A 310 -10.06 -11.60 30.49
N LEU A 311 -9.42 -10.65 31.18
CA LEU A 311 -8.37 -10.94 32.16
C LEU A 311 -8.89 -11.26 33.57
N THR A 312 -9.98 -10.62 33.99
CA THR A 312 -10.46 -10.67 35.39
C THR A 312 -11.69 -11.55 35.59
N GLY A 313 -12.47 -11.77 34.54
CA GLY A 313 -13.81 -12.37 34.62
C GLY A 313 -14.88 -11.40 35.15
N GLU A 314 -14.53 -10.14 35.42
CA GLU A 314 -15.43 -9.11 35.95
C GLU A 314 -15.48 -7.89 35.01
N ASN A 315 -16.61 -7.19 34.95
CA ASN A 315 -16.70 -5.97 34.15
C ASN A 315 -15.77 -4.89 34.72
N ALA A 316 -15.19 -4.10 33.82
CA ALA A 316 -14.35 -2.97 34.19
C ALA A 316 -15.10 -2.03 35.15
N PRO A 317 -14.42 -1.49 36.18
CA PRO A 317 -15.07 -0.69 37.20
C PRO A 317 -15.53 0.66 36.61
N LYS A 318 -16.30 1.44 37.37
CA LYS A 318 -17.01 2.62 36.83
C LYS A 318 -16.07 3.66 36.22
N GLU A 319 -14.82 3.71 36.66
CA GLU A 319 -13.77 4.59 36.16
C GLU A 319 -13.42 4.31 34.70
N PHE A 320 -13.68 3.09 34.20
CA PHE A 320 -13.49 2.74 32.79
C PHE A 320 -14.68 3.13 31.91
N TYR A 321 -15.84 3.46 32.48
CA TYR A 321 -17.00 3.93 31.69
C TYR A 321 -16.78 5.30 31.06
N GLN A 322 -15.89 6.10 31.64
CA GLN A 322 -15.45 7.38 31.11
C GLN A 322 -13.94 7.45 31.29
N LEU A 323 -13.22 6.81 30.39
CA LEU A 323 -11.76 6.73 30.49
C LEU A 323 -11.15 8.05 30.02
N GLU A 324 -11.26 9.08 30.87
CA GLU A 324 -10.85 10.47 30.58
C GLU A 324 -9.46 10.61 29.93
N PRO A 325 -8.42 9.84 30.34
CA PRO A 325 -7.10 9.93 29.70
C PRO A 325 -7.08 9.60 28.20
N VAL A 326 -8.05 8.83 27.70
CA VAL A 326 -8.17 8.49 26.27
C VAL A 326 -9.31 9.27 25.58
N ARG A 327 -10.06 10.09 26.33
CA ARG A 327 -11.04 11.07 25.82
C ARG A 327 -10.39 12.44 25.61
N GLY A 328 -11.09 13.36 24.94
CA GLY A 328 -10.53 14.66 24.53
C GLY A 328 -10.33 14.83 23.01
N TYR A 329 -9.61 15.90 22.64
CA TYR A 329 -9.47 16.35 21.24
C TYR A 329 -8.01 16.63 20.84
N GLU A 330 -7.07 16.48 21.75
CA GLU A 330 -5.64 16.60 21.51
C GLU A 330 -5.17 15.55 20.50
N GLY A 331 -4.29 15.94 19.58
CA GLY A 331 -3.86 15.11 18.44
C GLY A 331 -3.15 13.81 18.81
N ILE A 332 -2.46 13.81 19.95
CA ILE A 332 -1.84 12.63 20.57
C ILE A 332 -2.20 12.68 22.05
N ARG A 333 -2.79 11.60 22.55
CA ARG A 333 -3.11 11.41 23.97
C ARG A 333 -2.50 10.10 24.43
N GLU A 334 -2.00 10.08 25.65
CA GLU A 334 -1.30 8.93 26.20
C GLU A 334 -1.86 8.62 27.59
N ALA A 335 -1.96 7.34 27.91
CA ALA A 335 -2.37 6.89 29.23
C ALA A 335 -1.56 5.68 29.67
N SER A 336 -1.42 5.53 30.98
CA SER A 336 -0.86 4.34 31.61
C SER A 336 -1.89 3.82 32.60
N LEU A 337 -2.34 2.59 32.40
CA LEU A 337 -3.44 1.97 33.14
C LEU A 337 -2.96 0.66 33.74
N ASP A 338 -3.37 0.35 34.97
CA ASP A 338 -3.19 -0.99 35.53
C ASP A 338 -4.46 -1.80 35.26
N ILE A 339 -4.30 -2.93 34.57
CA ILE A 339 -5.37 -3.92 34.39
C ILE A 339 -4.90 -5.23 35.02
N ALA A 340 -5.51 -5.58 36.16
CA ALA A 340 -5.22 -6.81 36.89
C ALA A 340 -3.72 -7.01 37.22
N GLY A 341 -3.02 -5.94 37.60
CA GLY A 341 -1.57 -5.96 37.89
C GLY A 341 -0.68 -5.89 36.65
N THR A 342 -1.26 -5.74 35.45
CA THR A 342 -0.53 -5.52 34.20
C THR A 342 -0.57 -4.04 33.85
N GLN A 343 0.60 -3.38 33.87
CA GLN A 343 0.72 -1.99 33.46
C GLN A 343 0.67 -1.86 31.93
N LEU A 344 -0.41 -1.28 31.41
CA LEU A 344 -0.61 -1.00 30.00
C LEU A 344 -0.36 0.47 29.68
N ASN A 345 0.65 0.73 28.85
CA ASN A 345 0.86 2.02 28.21
C ASN A 345 0.13 2.05 26.87
N VAL A 346 -0.76 3.03 26.71
CA VAL A 346 -1.58 3.19 25.51
C VAL A 346 -1.49 4.59 24.95
N ALA A 347 -1.78 4.73 23.65
CA ALA A 347 -1.90 6.03 23.01
C ALA A 347 -3.10 6.10 22.05
N VAL A 348 -3.67 7.30 21.92
CA VAL A 348 -4.71 7.60 20.96
C VAL A 348 -4.23 8.73 20.07
N VAL A 349 -4.29 8.51 18.76
CA VAL A 349 -3.80 9.44 17.77
C VAL A 349 -4.89 9.73 16.75
N HIS A 350 -5.10 11.01 16.45
CA HIS A 350 -5.90 11.41 15.30
C HIS A 350 -5.15 12.39 14.39
N GLY A 351 -5.34 12.24 13.08
CA GLY A 351 -4.52 12.86 12.05
C GLY A 351 -3.26 12.03 11.77
N THR A 352 -3.07 11.58 10.53
CA THR A 352 -1.89 10.79 10.14
C THR A 352 -0.58 11.56 10.26
N GLN A 353 -0.61 12.90 10.25
CA GLN A 353 0.58 13.70 10.59
C GLN A 353 0.98 13.55 12.08
N ASN A 354 0.01 13.38 12.97
CA ASN A 354 0.29 13.04 14.37
C ASN A 354 0.71 11.57 14.51
N ALA A 355 0.18 10.67 13.67
CA ALA A 355 0.65 9.27 13.63
C ALA A 355 2.13 9.20 13.26
N ARG A 356 2.57 9.95 12.25
CA ARG A 356 4.00 10.11 11.90
C ARG A 356 4.82 10.56 13.12
N LYS A 357 4.40 11.62 13.82
CA LYS A 357 5.09 12.07 15.06
C LYS A 357 5.13 10.99 16.15
N MET A 358 4.05 10.23 16.31
CA MET A 358 3.99 9.14 17.28
C MET A 358 4.96 8.02 16.92
N ILE A 359 5.05 7.64 15.65
CA ILE A 359 5.97 6.62 15.15
C ILE A 359 7.43 7.05 15.35
N GLU A 360 7.77 8.31 15.07
CA GLU A 360 9.12 8.81 15.36
C GLU A 360 9.45 8.73 16.86
N ARG A 361 8.50 9.04 17.76
CA ARG A 361 8.68 8.85 19.21
C ARG A 361 8.91 7.39 19.60
N LEU A 362 8.28 6.44 18.90
CA LEU A 362 8.51 5.00 19.11
C LEU A 362 9.92 4.62 18.67
N LYS A 363 10.39 5.11 17.51
CA LYS A 363 11.74 4.86 17.00
C LYS A 363 12.84 5.41 17.92
N GLU A 364 12.58 6.51 18.62
CA GLU A 364 13.49 7.05 19.64
C GLU A 364 13.60 6.19 20.92
N GLY A 365 12.69 5.23 21.15
CA GLY A 365 12.75 4.29 22.27
C GLY A 365 12.52 4.90 23.67
N LYS A 366 11.84 6.06 23.75
CA LYS A 366 11.65 6.79 25.03
C LYS A 366 10.58 6.19 25.96
N LYS A 367 9.63 5.42 25.41
CA LYS A 367 8.51 4.82 26.14
C LYS A 367 7.95 3.63 25.37
N ASP A 368 7.76 2.52 26.06
CA ASP A 368 7.12 1.32 25.50
C ASP A 368 5.60 1.46 25.52
N TYR A 369 4.95 1.08 24.43
CA TYR A 369 3.49 1.06 24.29
C TYR A 369 3.00 -0.35 23.98
N HIS A 370 1.80 -0.67 24.44
CA HIS A 370 1.14 -1.94 24.20
C HIS A 370 0.06 -1.83 23.14
N PHE A 371 -0.69 -0.71 23.14
CA PHE A 371 -1.81 -0.53 22.23
C PHE A 371 -1.92 0.94 21.79
N ILE A 372 -2.05 1.16 20.49
CA ILE A 372 -2.13 2.50 19.90
C ILE A 372 -3.32 2.57 18.93
N GLU A 373 -4.30 3.41 19.27
CA GLU A 373 -5.39 3.75 18.35
C GLU A 373 -4.93 4.83 17.37
N VAL A 374 -5.18 4.63 16.07
CA VAL A 374 -4.90 5.64 15.05
C VAL A 374 -6.11 5.86 14.14
N MET A 375 -6.56 7.11 14.10
CA MET A 375 -7.61 7.59 13.21
C MET A 375 -7.05 8.64 12.26
N ALA A 376 -7.23 8.49 10.95
CA ALA A 376 -6.67 9.45 10.00
C ALA A 376 -7.32 10.85 10.04
N CYS A 377 -8.61 10.92 10.39
CA CYS A 377 -9.38 12.17 10.36
C CYS A 377 -9.42 12.81 11.76
N PRO A 378 -9.38 14.15 11.87
CA PRO A 378 -9.34 14.75 13.20
C PRO A 378 -10.65 14.57 13.96
N GLY A 379 -10.54 14.23 15.23
CA GLY A 379 -11.67 13.83 16.06
C GLY A 379 -12.19 12.41 15.82
N GLY A 380 -11.64 11.66 14.86
CA GLY A 380 -12.09 10.32 14.48
C GLY A 380 -13.07 10.34 13.30
N CYS A 381 -13.89 9.29 13.19
CA CYS A 381 -14.86 9.14 12.10
C CYS A 381 -15.93 10.25 12.05
N ILE A 382 -16.21 10.92 13.17
CA ILE A 382 -17.06 12.13 13.23
C ILE A 382 -16.56 13.29 12.35
N GLY A 383 -15.26 13.31 12.03
CA GLY A 383 -14.63 14.28 11.14
C GLY A 383 -14.32 13.69 9.76
N GLY A 384 -14.88 12.54 9.42
CA GLY A 384 -14.58 11.81 8.18
C GLY A 384 -14.88 12.61 6.91
N GLY A 385 -14.17 12.25 5.83
CA GLY A 385 -14.27 12.92 4.53
C GLY A 385 -15.64 12.88 3.85
N GLY A 386 -16.59 12.08 4.34
CA GLY A 386 -17.95 11.94 3.82
C GLY A 386 -19.04 12.62 4.67
N GLN A 387 -18.65 13.36 5.71
CA GLN A 387 -19.56 14.05 6.63
C GLN A 387 -20.06 15.39 6.08
N PRO A 388 -21.18 15.93 6.56
CA PRO A 388 -21.64 17.27 6.20
C PRO A 388 -20.55 18.32 6.40
N ARG A 389 -20.50 19.26 5.46
CA ARG A 389 -19.54 20.38 5.45
C ARG A 389 -20.28 21.69 5.62
N ASN A 390 -19.78 22.50 6.56
CA ASN A 390 -20.20 23.89 6.71
C ASN A 390 -18.93 24.72 6.94
N LEU A 391 -18.57 25.52 5.94
CA LEU A 391 -17.34 26.32 5.95
C LEU A 391 -17.50 27.64 6.70
N GLU A 392 -18.73 27.99 7.10
CA GLU A 392 -19.04 29.21 7.85
C GLU A 392 -18.88 29.02 9.36
N VAL A 393 -18.80 27.76 9.81
CA VAL A 393 -18.65 27.41 11.24
C VAL A 393 -17.28 26.81 11.50
N ASP A 394 -16.81 26.94 12.74
CA ASP A 394 -15.58 26.31 13.18
C ASP A 394 -15.72 24.78 13.13
N ALA A 395 -14.90 24.15 12.28
CA ALA A 395 -14.95 22.71 12.08
C ALA A 395 -14.57 21.90 13.33
N ASP A 396 -13.69 22.40 14.20
CA ASP A 396 -13.37 21.74 15.48
C ASP A 396 -14.56 21.81 16.44
N GLN A 397 -15.29 22.92 16.50
CA GLN A 397 -16.51 23.03 17.32
C GLN A 397 -17.57 22.04 16.86
N THR A 398 -17.81 21.93 15.55
CA THR A 398 -18.72 20.94 14.97
C THR A 398 -18.31 19.51 15.33
N ARG A 399 -17.02 19.18 15.20
CA ARG A 399 -16.49 17.87 15.57
C ARG A 399 -16.66 17.57 17.07
N LYS A 400 -16.39 18.53 17.95
CA LYS A 400 -16.61 18.39 19.40
C LYS A 400 -18.08 18.17 19.75
N ALA A 401 -19.00 18.86 19.08
CA ALA A 401 -20.43 18.66 19.27
C ALA A 401 -20.88 17.25 18.84
N ARG A 402 -20.39 16.76 17.69
CA ARG A 402 -20.62 15.38 17.24
C ARG A 402 -20.07 14.34 18.22
N ILE A 403 -18.87 14.57 18.76
CA ILE A 403 -18.25 13.72 19.80
C ILE A 403 -19.14 13.63 21.04
N ALA A 404 -19.61 14.79 21.53
CA ALA A 404 -20.49 14.87 22.69
C ALA A 404 -21.82 14.14 22.46
N GLY A 405 -22.38 14.20 21.26
CA GLY A 405 -23.60 13.46 20.90
C GLY A 405 -23.46 11.94 21.06
N LEU A 406 -22.33 11.36 20.62
CA LEU A 406 -22.07 9.92 20.78
C LEU A 406 -21.83 9.51 22.23
N TYR A 407 -21.08 10.32 23.01
CA TYR A 407 -20.87 10.02 24.45
C TYR A 407 -22.17 10.16 25.25
N SER A 408 -22.99 11.18 24.98
CA SER A 408 -24.31 11.34 25.61
C SER A 408 -25.20 10.13 25.34
N ARG A 409 -25.15 9.55 24.14
CA ARG A 409 -25.87 8.33 23.82
C ARG A 409 -25.36 7.13 24.63
N ASP A 410 -24.04 6.91 24.68
CA ASP A 410 -23.44 5.82 25.47
C ASP A 410 -23.84 5.91 26.96
N GLU A 411 -23.85 7.11 27.54
CA GLU A 411 -24.27 7.32 28.94
C GLU A 411 -25.73 6.95 29.21
N GLN A 412 -26.59 7.08 28.21
CA GLN A 412 -28.02 6.73 28.31
C GLN A 412 -28.28 5.23 28.10
N MET A 413 -27.29 4.46 27.63
CA MET A 413 -27.45 3.05 27.32
C MET A 413 -27.22 2.17 28.55
N THR A 414 -28.04 1.14 28.70
CA THR A 414 -27.85 0.11 29.73
C THR A 414 -26.76 -0.88 29.34
N LEU A 415 -26.75 -1.30 28.06
CA LEU A 415 -25.72 -2.17 27.50
C LEU A 415 -24.52 -1.32 27.05
N ARG A 416 -23.40 -1.38 27.76
CA ARG A 416 -22.21 -0.52 27.52
C ARG A 416 -20.92 -1.27 27.21
N PHE A 417 -20.97 -2.60 27.22
CA PHE A 417 -19.83 -3.46 26.97
C PHE A 417 -20.08 -4.35 25.75
N SER A 418 -19.10 -4.46 24.85
CA SER A 418 -19.21 -5.28 23.64
C SER A 418 -19.41 -6.76 23.97
N HIS A 419 -18.69 -7.29 24.96
CA HIS A 419 -18.79 -8.69 25.40
C HIS A 419 -20.11 -9.02 26.11
N GLU A 420 -20.95 -8.02 26.41
CA GLU A 420 -22.29 -8.23 26.97
C GLU A 420 -23.39 -8.28 25.90
N ASN A 421 -23.09 -7.86 24.66
CA ASN A 421 -24.07 -7.80 23.60
C ASN A 421 -24.66 -9.22 23.33
N PRO A 422 -25.96 -9.43 23.57
CA PRO A 422 -26.57 -10.76 23.48
C PRO A 422 -26.52 -11.32 22.06
N GLU A 423 -26.61 -10.48 21.03
CA GLU A 423 -26.52 -10.93 19.66
C GLU A 423 -25.10 -11.35 19.28
N ILE A 424 -24.08 -10.67 19.84
CA ILE A 424 -22.67 -11.07 19.66
C ILE A 424 -22.38 -12.40 20.34
N LYS A 425 -22.84 -12.58 21.58
CA LYS A 425 -22.71 -13.88 22.29
C LYS A 425 -23.33 -15.01 21.47
N LYS A 426 -24.53 -14.78 20.96
CA LYS A 426 -25.25 -15.76 20.13
C LYS A 426 -24.53 -16.03 18.80
N LEU A 427 -24.01 -14.99 18.15
CA LEU A 427 -23.22 -15.13 16.91
C LEU A 427 -21.98 -16.01 17.12
N TYR A 428 -21.25 -15.81 18.22
CA TYR A 428 -20.13 -16.68 18.57
C TYR A 428 -20.60 -18.10 18.88
N GLU A 429 -21.59 -18.27 19.76
CA GLU A 429 -22.12 -19.59 20.14
C GLU A 429 -22.58 -20.42 18.93
N GLU A 430 -23.30 -19.80 17.99
CA GLU A 430 -23.94 -20.51 16.88
C GLU A 430 -23.08 -20.59 15.60
N PHE A 431 -22.10 -19.70 15.43
CA PHE A 431 -21.37 -19.57 14.17
C PHE A 431 -19.86 -19.50 14.34
N TYR A 432 -19.32 -18.44 14.96
CA TYR A 432 -17.87 -18.21 15.01
C TYR A 432 -17.12 -19.00 16.09
N GLY A 433 -17.81 -19.63 17.04
CA GLY A 433 -17.21 -20.30 18.19
C GLY A 433 -16.75 -19.32 19.26
N THR A 434 -15.47 -18.98 19.26
CA THR A 434 -14.85 -18.01 20.18
C THR A 434 -14.07 -16.96 19.38
N PRO A 435 -13.75 -15.80 19.98
CA PRO A 435 -12.74 -14.91 19.40
C PRO A 435 -11.46 -15.67 19.09
N LEU A 436 -10.81 -15.31 17.98
CA LEU A 436 -9.61 -15.98 17.43
C LEU A 436 -9.78 -17.48 17.13
N SER A 437 -11.01 -17.99 17.02
CA SER A 437 -11.20 -19.34 16.48
C SER A 437 -10.76 -19.42 15.03
N ARG A 438 -10.48 -20.62 14.51
CA ARG A 438 -10.13 -20.83 13.10
C ARG A 438 -11.14 -20.20 12.12
N LEU A 439 -12.44 -20.25 12.43
CA LEU A 439 -13.45 -19.65 11.55
C LEU A 439 -13.50 -18.13 11.72
N ALA A 440 -13.39 -17.63 12.94
CA ALA A 440 -13.30 -16.20 13.23
C ALA A 440 -12.08 -15.59 12.55
N GLU A 441 -10.87 -16.15 12.72
CA GLU A 441 -9.66 -15.72 12.03
C GLU A 441 -9.83 -15.69 10.51
N LYS A 442 -10.39 -16.76 9.93
CA LYS A 442 -10.60 -16.82 8.48
C LYS A 442 -11.53 -15.70 7.99
N MET A 443 -12.63 -15.44 8.70
CA MET A 443 -13.72 -14.58 8.22
C MET A 443 -13.56 -13.12 8.63
N LEU A 444 -13.05 -12.89 9.83
CA LEU A 444 -13.03 -11.61 10.54
C LEU A 444 -11.65 -10.98 10.58
N HIS A 445 -10.58 -11.70 10.19
CA HIS A 445 -9.23 -11.15 10.15
C HIS A 445 -8.71 -11.00 8.72
N THR A 446 -7.69 -10.17 8.57
CA THR A 446 -7.05 -9.84 7.30
C THR A 446 -5.55 -9.60 7.50
N SER A 447 -4.83 -9.52 6.39
CA SER A 447 -3.44 -9.08 6.33
C SER A 447 -3.33 -7.83 5.47
N TYR A 448 -2.23 -7.09 5.64
CA TYR A 448 -1.94 -5.87 4.89
C TYR A 448 -0.69 -6.08 4.03
N ILE A 449 -0.56 -5.28 2.96
CA ILE A 449 0.55 -5.39 2.02
C ILE A 449 1.39 -4.11 2.04
N SER A 450 2.69 -4.23 1.81
CA SER A 450 3.52 -3.04 1.59
C SER A 450 3.07 -2.33 0.32
N ARG A 451 3.00 -0.99 0.41
CA ARG A 451 2.76 -0.06 -0.70
C ARG A 451 3.89 0.98 -0.78
N ALA A 452 5.05 0.69 -0.21
CA ALA A 452 6.18 1.61 -0.23
C ALA A 452 6.64 1.93 -1.66
N GLU A 453 6.49 0.97 -2.57
CA GLU A 453 6.75 1.16 -4.00
C GLU A 453 5.87 2.24 -4.64
N ASP A 454 4.69 2.54 -4.08
CA ASP A 454 3.83 3.64 -4.56
C ASP A 454 4.61 4.97 -4.55
N LEU A 455 5.55 5.17 -3.61
CA LEU A 455 6.36 6.39 -3.48
C LEU A 455 7.52 6.48 -4.48
N THR A 456 7.88 5.37 -5.12
CA THR A 456 9.07 5.27 -5.98
C THR A 456 8.75 4.60 -7.31
N LYS A 457 7.50 4.73 -7.81
CA LYS A 457 7.04 4.18 -9.09
C LYS A 457 7.75 4.84 -10.29
N HIS A 458 9.03 4.56 -10.45
CA HIS A 458 9.70 4.68 -11.73
C HIS A 458 9.68 3.31 -12.41
N GLY A 459 8.78 3.19 -13.41
CA GLY A 459 8.88 2.25 -14.52
C GLY A 459 8.49 0.80 -14.25
N ASN A 460 7.18 0.52 -14.11
CA ASN A 460 6.57 -0.77 -14.51
C ASN A 460 5.05 -0.75 -14.25
N GLU A 461 4.27 -0.08 -15.11
CA GLU A 461 2.82 -0.32 -15.19
C GLU A 461 2.36 -0.27 -16.65
N GLN A 462 2.53 -1.40 -17.33
CA GLN A 462 1.75 -1.96 -18.46
C GLN A 462 2.42 -3.32 -18.72
N GLU A 463 1.87 -4.50 -18.44
CA GLU A 463 0.50 -5.00 -18.56
C GLU A 463 0.27 -6.10 -17.49
N THR A 464 -0.85 -6.06 -16.77
CA THR A 464 -1.35 -7.21 -15.99
C THR A 464 -2.84 -7.42 -16.21
N GLU A 465 -3.17 -7.92 -17.39
CA GLU A 465 -4.33 -8.79 -17.66
C GLU A 465 -3.77 -9.78 -18.70
N GLU A 466 -3.52 -11.06 -18.44
CA GLU A 466 -4.43 -12.13 -18.04
C GLU A 466 -3.65 -13.25 -17.29
N ARG A 467 -4.34 -13.99 -16.42
CA ARG A 467 -3.79 -15.16 -15.71
C ARG A 467 -3.90 -16.42 -16.56
N ASN A 468 -2.80 -17.19 -16.54
CA ASN A 468 -2.73 -18.65 -16.53
C ASN A 468 -3.29 -19.43 -17.73
N GLU A 469 -2.43 -19.72 -18.69
CA GLU A 469 -2.28 -21.09 -19.20
C GLU A 469 -0.78 -21.46 -19.20
N GLU A 470 -0.43 -22.55 -18.55
CA GLU A 470 0.88 -23.17 -18.68
C GLU A 470 1.06 -23.61 -20.14
N ASN A 471 1.84 -22.87 -20.92
CA ASN A 471 2.35 -23.33 -22.20
C ASN A 471 3.86 -23.06 -22.25
N THR A 472 4.65 -24.12 -22.07
CA THR A 472 6.11 -24.10 -22.21
C THR A 472 6.49 -23.87 -23.66
N MET A 473 6.55 -22.60 -24.10
CA MET A 473 6.99 -22.23 -25.44
C MET A 473 8.50 -22.32 -25.55
N THR A 474 9.00 -23.04 -26.56
CA THR A 474 10.43 -23.11 -26.87
C THR A 474 10.83 -21.86 -27.67
N LYS A 475 12.05 -21.37 -27.47
CA LYS A 475 12.60 -20.23 -28.24
C LYS A 475 13.64 -20.71 -29.25
N TRP A 476 13.62 -20.16 -30.46
CA TRP A 476 14.64 -20.38 -31.48
C TRP A 476 15.22 -19.05 -31.93
N LYS A 477 16.55 -18.98 -32.04
CA LYS A 477 17.27 -17.79 -32.48
C LYS A 477 17.79 -17.98 -33.90
N CYS A 478 17.55 -17.00 -34.77
CA CYS A 478 18.18 -16.97 -36.08
C CYS A 478 19.69 -16.73 -35.92
N LYS A 479 20.52 -17.66 -36.39
CA LYS A 479 22.00 -17.59 -36.34
C LYS A 479 22.59 -16.41 -37.13
N ILE A 480 21.80 -15.80 -38.02
CA ILE A 480 22.27 -14.72 -38.91
C ILE A 480 21.93 -13.34 -38.37
N CYS A 481 20.68 -13.11 -37.95
CA CYS A 481 20.22 -11.77 -37.53
C CYS A 481 19.76 -11.69 -36.08
N GLY A 482 19.71 -12.81 -35.35
CA GLY A 482 19.31 -12.84 -33.95
C GLY A 482 17.81 -12.77 -33.69
N TYR A 483 16.95 -12.72 -34.72
CA TYR A 483 15.49 -12.79 -34.56
C TYR A 483 15.09 -14.02 -33.75
N ILE A 484 14.26 -13.82 -32.72
CA ILE A 484 13.76 -14.87 -31.84
C ILE A 484 12.34 -15.24 -32.29
N TYR A 485 12.15 -16.52 -32.60
CA TYR A 485 10.85 -17.13 -32.81
C TYR A 485 10.44 -17.88 -31.54
N GLU A 486 9.22 -17.68 -31.07
CA GLU A 486 8.65 -18.36 -29.89
C GLU A 486 7.45 -19.22 -30.32
N GLY A 487 7.47 -20.50 -29.95
CA GLY A 487 6.43 -21.47 -30.34
C GLY A 487 6.69 -22.87 -29.76
N GLU A 488 5.78 -23.82 -29.95
CA GLU A 488 5.99 -25.21 -29.51
C GLU A 488 7.01 -25.95 -30.40
N THR A 489 6.99 -25.66 -31.70
CA THR A 489 7.95 -26.15 -32.70
C THR A 489 8.21 -25.08 -33.76
N LEU A 490 9.44 -24.97 -34.28
CA LEU A 490 9.75 -24.13 -35.44
C LEU A 490 9.29 -24.82 -36.74
N PRO A 491 8.32 -24.26 -37.50
CA PRO A 491 7.88 -24.84 -38.77
C PRO A 491 9.03 -24.94 -39.78
N GLU A 492 9.12 -26.04 -40.54
CA GLU A 492 10.21 -26.25 -41.52
C GLU A 492 10.21 -25.21 -42.65
N ASP A 493 9.03 -24.66 -42.97
CA ASP A 493 8.83 -23.61 -43.97
C ASP A 493 8.95 -22.19 -43.38
N PHE A 494 9.28 -22.06 -42.10
CA PHE A 494 9.44 -20.75 -41.47
C PHE A 494 10.59 -19.98 -42.12
N VAL A 495 10.31 -18.73 -42.49
CA VAL A 495 11.30 -17.82 -43.06
C VAL A 495 11.49 -16.66 -42.09
N CYS A 496 12.73 -16.41 -41.69
CA CYS A 496 13.06 -15.30 -40.81
C CYS A 496 12.49 -13.98 -41.37
N PRO A 497 11.65 -13.25 -40.62
CA PRO A 497 11.04 -12.03 -41.11
C PRO A 497 12.06 -10.92 -41.36
N ILE A 498 13.21 -10.96 -40.68
CA ILE A 498 14.29 -9.98 -40.82
C ILE A 498 15.22 -10.32 -41.98
N CYS A 499 15.97 -11.42 -41.90
CA CYS A 499 17.03 -11.72 -42.88
C CYS A 499 16.62 -12.69 -44.00
N LYS A 500 15.35 -13.09 -44.03
CA LYS A 500 14.75 -13.96 -45.06
C LYS A 500 15.41 -15.34 -45.20
N GLN A 501 16.16 -15.76 -44.19
CA GLN A 501 16.79 -17.09 -44.16
C GLN A 501 15.78 -18.15 -43.69
N PRO A 502 15.90 -19.39 -44.20
CA PRO A 502 14.97 -20.48 -43.87
C PRO A 502 15.13 -20.96 -42.42
N ALA A 503 14.18 -21.77 -41.95
CA ALA A 503 14.13 -22.34 -40.60
C ALA A 503 15.44 -23.07 -40.20
N SER A 504 16.16 -23.65 -41.15
CA SER A 504 17.48 -24.29 -40.93
C SER A 504 18.58 -23.33 -40.41
N SER A 505 18.35 -22.02 -40.58
CA SER A 505 19.22 -20.97 -40.07
C SER A 505 18.88 -20.56 -38.63
N PHE A 506 17.91 -21.21 -37.99
CA PHE A 506 17.61 -21.05 -36.58
C PHE A 506 18.27 -22.17 -35.76
N GLU A 507 18.66 -21.82 -34.54
CA GLU A 507 19.06 -22.78 -33.53
C GLU A 507 18.09 -22.69 -32.36
N LYS A 508 17.76 -23.84 -31.77
CA LYS A 508 16.99 -23.88 -30.54
C LYS A 508 17.83 -23.21 -29.46
N ILE A 509 17.25 -22.25 -28.75
CA ILE A 509 17.86 -21.72 -27.54
C ILE A 509 17.73 -22.84 -26.51
N GLU A 510 18.72 -23.72 -26.45
CA GLU A 510 18.94 -24.52 -25.26
C GLU A 510 19.31 -23.52 -24.17
N GLU A 511 18.52 -23.44 -23.10
CA GLU A 511 18.91 -22.71 -21.91
C GLU A 511 20.26 -23.25 -21.49
N ILE A 512 21.32 -22.48 -21.78
CA ILE A 512 22.63 -22.70 -21.18
C ILE A 512 22.34 -22.59 -19.69
N PRO A 513 22.57 -23.64 -18.89
CA PRO A 513 22.31 -23.57 -17.47
C PRO A 513 23.09 -22.37 -16.96
N ALA A 514 22.38 -21.38 -16.43
CA ALA A 514 23.00 -20.26 -15.74
C ALA A 514 24.00 -20.87 -14.75
N ALA A 515 25.25 -20.42 -14.83
CA ALA A 515 26.29 -20.85 -13.91
C ALA A 515 25.79 -20.60 -12.49
N GLY A 516 25.49 -21.68 -11.78
CA GLY A 516 24.87 -21.68 -10.45
C GLY A 516 23.46 -21.12 -10.45
N THR A 517 22.44 -21.98 -10.53
CA THR A 517 21.13 -21.59 -10.01
C THR A 517 21.34 -21.12 -8.58
N SER A 518 20.96 -19.87 -8.29
CA SER A 518 21.01 -19.34 -6.93
C SER A 518 20.43 -20.40 -6.00
N PRO A 519 21.05 -20.70 -4.84
CA PRO A 519 20.46 -21.60 -3.84
C PRO A 519 19.04 -21.20 -3.43
N TYR A 520 18.66 -19.96 -3.75
CA TYR A 520 17.40 -19.33 -3.43
C TYR A 520 16.45 -19.23 -4.63
N ALA A 521 16.76 -19.85 -5.78
CA ALA A 521 16.00 -19.74 -7.02
C ALA A 521 14.49 -19.93 -6.84
N GLY A 522 13.69 -18.98 -7.33
CA GLY A 522 12.23 -18.99 -7.26
C GLY A 522 11.65 -18.65 -5.87
N THR A 523 12.49 -18.38 -4.87
CA THR A 523 12.05 -18.00 -3.53
C THR A 523 11.92 -16.48 -3.40
N LYS A 524 11.19 -16.04 -2.36
CA LYS A 524 11.20 -14.64 -1.94
C LYS A 524 12.60 -14.18 -1.51
N THR A 525 13.45 -15.08 -1.01
CA THR A 525 14.82 -14.76 -0.60
C THR A 525 15.71 -14.37 -1.76
N GLU A 526 15.59 -15.03 -2.92
CA GLU A 526 16.31 -14.61 -4.13
C GLU A 526 15.91 -13.20 -4.55
N LYS A 527 14.61 -12.89 -4.53
CA LYS A 527 14.11 -11.53 -4.80
C LYS A 527 14.65 -10.51 -3.81
N ASN A 528 14.67 -10.82 -2.52
CA ASN A 528 15.26 -9.96 -1.50
C ASN A 528 16.76 -9.72 -1.73
N LEU A 529 17.51 -10.75 -2.14
CA LEU A 529 18.94 -10.62 -2.44
C LEU A 529 19.19 -9.78 -3.69
N GLN A 530 18.35 -9.91 -4.73
CA GLN A 530 18.40 -9.07 -5.93
C GLN A 530 18.06 -7.61 -5.61
N GLU A 531 17.05 -7.39 -4.76
CA GLU A 531 16.66 -6.06 -4.28
C GLU A 531 17.78 -5.43 -3.46
N ALA A 532 18.36 -6.17 -2.51
CA ALA A 532 19.49 -5.71 -1.72
C ALA A 532 20.70 -5.37 -2.60
N PHE A 533 21.05 -6.24 -3.57
CA PHE A 533 22.12 -5.95 -4.53
C PHE A 533 21.87 -4.64 -5.32
N SER A 534 20.64 -4.44 -5.81
CA SER A 534 20.25 -3.23 -6.54
C SER A 534 20.32 -1.98 -5.66
N GLY A 535 19.77 -2.05 -4.45
CA GLY A 535 19.75 -0.95 -3.48
C GLY A 535 21.17 -0.49 -3.11
N GLU A 536 22.04 -1.43 -2.79
CA GLU A 536 23.44 -1.14 -2.42
C GLU A 536 24.24 -0.62 -3.63
N SER A 537 23.97 -1.13 -4.84
CA SER A 537 24.58 -0.64 -6.08
C SER A 537 24.19 0.80 -6.39
N GLN A 538 22.93 1.16 -6.15
CA GLN A 538 22.45 2.54 -6.29
C GLN A 538 23.02 3.45 -5.20
N ALA A 539 23.07 2.99 -3.95
CA ALA A 539 23.60 3.76 -2.82
C ALA A 539 25.08 4.13 -3.03
N ARG A 540 25.92 3.16 -3.43
CA ARG A 540 27.32 3.39 -3.83
C ARG A 540 27.46 4.54 -4.82
N ASN A 541 26.68 4.52 -5.91
CA ASN A 541 26.77 5.52 -6.96
C ASN A 541 26.28 6.89 -6.48
N LYS A 542 25.13 6.94 -5.79
CA LYS A 542 24.59 8.19 -5.20
C LYS A 542 25.61 8.86 -4.28
N TYR A 543 26.19 8.11 -3.34
CA TYR A 543 27.17 8.66 -2.41
C TYR A 543 28.45 9.12 -3.12
N THR A 544 28.88 8.42 -4.16
CA THR A 544 29.99 8.88 -5.00
C THR A 544 29.67 10.22 -5.68
N PHE A 545 28.45 10.41 -6.19
CA PHE A 545 28.02 11.68 -6.78
C PHE A 545 27.89 12.80 -5.73
N PHE A 546 27.40 12.48 -4.53
CA PHE A 546 27.28 13.44 -3.43
C PHE A 546 28.65 13.89 -2.94
N ALA A 547 29.63 12.98 -2.90
CA ALA A 547 31.02 13.33 -2.60
C ALA A 547 31.58 14.37 -3.58
N GLN A 548 31.28 14.25 -4.89
CA GLN A 548 31.71 15.23 -5.88
C GLN A 548 31.07 16.61 -5.65
N VAL A 549 29.82 16.66 -5.19
CA VAL A 549 29.17 17.93 -4.80
C VAL A 549 29.88 18.52 -3.59
N ALA A 550 30.09 17.73 -2.53
CA ALA A 550 30.76 18.17 -1.32
C ALA A 550 32.20 18.67 -1.59
N GLN A 551 32.94 18.02 -2.49
CA GLN A 551 34.26 18.49 -2.96
C GLN A 551 34.17 19.85 -3.65
N ARG A 552 33.21 20.04 -4.57
CA ARG A 552 33.01 21.33 -5.25
C ARG A 552 32.65 22.46 -4.29
N GLU A 553 31.98 22.14 -3.19
CA GLU A 553 31.61 23.09 -2.14
C GLU A 553 32.74 23.33 -1.11
N GLY A 554 33.84 22.58 -1.21
CA GLY A 554 35.00 22.69 -0.29
C GLY A 554 34.84 21.91 1.02
N TYR A 555 33.82 21.05 1.14
CA TYR A 555 33.58 20.21 2.32
C TYR A 555 34.28 18.85 2.19
N GLU A 556 35.61 18.85 2.16
CA GLU A 556 36.43 17.65 1.95
C GLU A 556 36.16 16.52 2.94
N GLN A 557 35.90 16.83 4.21
CA GLN A 557 35.57 15.81 5.21
C GLN A 557 34.23 15.12 4.92
N ILE A 558 33.23 15.87 4.45
CA ILE A 558 31.92 15.32 4.10
C ILE A 558 32.04 14.45 2.86
N ALA A 559 32.83 14.89 1.88
CA ALA A 559 33.13 14.11 0.69
C ALA A 559 33.79 12.77 1.03
N GLU A 560 34.80 12.77 1.93
CA GLU A 560 35.48 11.55 2.35
C GLU A 560 34.52 10.58 3.06
N LEU A 561 33.61 11.08 3.90
CA LEU A 561 32.59 10.25 4.55
C LEU A 561 31.61 9.64 3.53
N PHE A 562 31.21 10.39 2.51
CA PHE A 562 30.40 9.84 1.41
C PHE A 562 31.16 8.78 0.61
N LEU A 563 32.46 9.00 0.31
CA LEU A 563 33.29 8.02 -0.37
C LEU A 563 33.51 6.75 0.45
N GLN A 564 33.73 6.90 1.76
CA GLN A 564 33.85 5.78 2.69
C GLN A 564 32.55 4.97 2.69
N THR A 565 31.40 5.64 2.82
CA THR A 565 30.09 4.97 2.81
C THR A 565 29.84 4.29 1.46
N ALA A 566 30.17 4.94 0.34
CA ALA A 566 30.07 4.33 -0.98
C ALA A 566 30.91 3.04 -1.09
N ARG A 567 32.08 3.00 -0.45
CA ARG A 567 32.93 1.81 -0.40
C ARG A 567 32.29 0.70 0.45
N ASN A 568 31.61 1.03 1.55
CA ASN A 568 30.85 0.08 2.35
C ASN A 568 29.71 -0.54 1.52
N GLU A 569 28.90 0.28 0.84
CA GLU A 569 27.78 -0.24 0.02
C GLU A 569 28.29 -1.09 -1.15
N GLN A 570 29.47 -0.77 -1.69
CA GLN A 570 30.11 -1.65 -2.67
C GLN A 570 30.39 -3.05 -2.10
N GLU A 571 30.83 -3.18 -0.84
CA GLU A 571 31.02 -4.48 -0.21
C GLU A 571 29.68 -5.16 0.08
N HIS A 572 28.66 -4.43 0.53
CA HIS A 572 27.33 -4.99 0.74
C HIS A 572 26.74 -5.56 -0.56
N ALA A 573 26.80 -4.79 -1.65
CA ALA A 573 26.39 -5.25 -2.98
C ALA A 573 27.15 -6.53 -3.39
N ARG A 574 28.47 -6.57 -3.16
CA ARG A 574 29.29 -7.75 -3.47
C ARG A 574 28.85 -8.99 -2.68
N LEU A 575 28.50 -8.85 -1.40
CA LEU A 575 28.00 -9.96 -0.57
C LEU A 575 26.70 -10.55 -1.16
N TRP A 576 25.74 -9.70 -1.52
CA TRP A 576 24.45 -10.15 -2.07
C TRP A 576 24.59 -10.76 -3.47
N TYR A 577 25.41 -10.14 -4.33
CA TYR A 577 25.68 -10.67 -5.67
C TYR A 577 26.42 -12.01 -5.63
N GLN A 578 27.25 -12.24 -4.60
CA GLN A 578 27.89 -13.52 -4.35
C GLN A 578 26.88 -14.58 -3.89
N GLU A 579 25.96 -14.25 -2.96
CA GLU A 579 24.90 -15.17 -2.51
C GLU A 579 23.94 -15.57 -3.63
N LEU A 580 23.74 -14.68 -4.61
CA LEU A 580 22.97 -14.99 -5.82
C LEU A 580 23.71 -15.94 -6.78
N GLY A 581 25.00 -16.23 -6.55
CA GLY A 581 25.81 -17.07 -7.44
C GLY A 581 26.28 -16.34 -8.70
N HIS A 582 26.12 -15.02 -8.78
CA HIS A 582 26.40 -14.25 -10.00
C HIS A 582 27.88 -13.86 -10.18
N ILE A 583 28.78 -14.26 -9.27
CA ILE A 583 30.23 -14.05 -9.38
C ILE A 583 30.91 -15.37 -9.75
N GLY A 584 31.31 -15.49 -11.02
CA GLY A 584 32.01 -16.64 -11.56
C GLY A 584 33.49 -16.39 -11.87
N THR A 585 34.05 -17.25 -12.72
CA THR A 585 35.37 -17.09 -13.32
C THR A 585 35.41 -15.91 -14.29
N SER A 586 36.62 -15.45 -14.65
CA SER A 586 36.76 -14.37 -15.66
C SER A 586 36.04 -14.68 -16.97
N LYS A 587 35.99 -15.95 -17.38
CA LYS A 587 35.28 -16.39 -18.58
C LYS A 587 33.76 -16.18 -18.44
N GLU A 588 33.19 -16.70 -17.34
CA GLU A 588 31.75 -16.60 -17.05
C GLU A 588 31.32 -15.14 -16.87
N ASN A 589 32.11 -14.35 -16.16
CA ASN A 589 31.81 -12.93 -15.93
C ASN A 589 31.89 -12.10 -17.22
N LEU A 590 32.85 -12.38 -18.12
CA LEU A 590 32.92 -11.72 -19.43
C LEU A 590 31.73 -12.06 -20.32
N LEU A 591 31.26 -13.32 -20.27
CA LEU A 591 30.07 -13.75 -21.01
C LEU A 591 28.80 -13.08 -20.46
N ALA A 592 28.63 -13.07 -19.13
CA ALA A 592 27.51 -12.41 -18.46
C ALA A 592 27.49 -10.90 -18.73
N ALA A 593 28.65 -10.23 -18.65
CA ALA A 593 28.78 -8.82 -18.99
C ALA A 593 28.40 -8.55 -20.45
N ALA A 594 28.94 -9.31 -21.41
CA ALA A 594 28.58 -9.15 -22.82
C ALA A 594 27.07 -9.36 -23.09
N ALA A 595 26.43 -10.28 -22.38
CA ALA A 595 24.98 -10.52 -22.50
C ALA A 595 24.16 -9.36 -21.92
N GLY A 596 24.56 -8.83 -20.75
CA GLY A 596 23.92 -7.65 -20.15
C GLY A 596 24.01 -6.43 -21.06
N GLU A 597 25.21 -6.10 -21.52
CA GLU A 597 25.45 -4.98 -22.45
C GLU A 597 24.63 -5.14 -23.75
N ASN A 598 24.54 -6.36 -24.30
CA ASN A 598 23.72 -6.63 -25.48
C ASN A 598 22.25 -6.29 -25.26
N TYR A 599 21.68 -6.72 -24.14
CA TYR A 599 20.30 -6.39 -23.76
C TYR A 599 20.12 -4.87 -23.61
N GLU A 600 21.09 -4.18 -23.01
CA GLU A 600 21.02 -2.75 -22.78
C GLU A 600 20.91 -1.95 -24.09
N TRP A 601 21.72 -2.25 -25.12
CA TRP A 601 21.67 -1.48 -26.36
C TRP A 601 20.65 -1.98 -27.39
N THR A 602 20.30 -3.27 -27.40
CA THR A 602 19.34 -3.80 -28.39
C THR A 602 17.89 -3.62 -27.99
N ASP A 603 17.60 -3.59 -26.69
CA ASP A 603 16.25 -3.55 -26.15
C ASP A 603 16.06 -2.39 -25.18
N MET A 604 16.79 -2.36 -24.05
CA MET A 604 16.53 -1.41 -22.96
C MET A 604 16.60 0.06 -23.42
N TYR A 605 17.75 0.52 -23.93
CA TYR A 605 17.93 1.91 -24.35
C TYR A 605 17.21 2.24 -25.66
N GLU A 606 17.01 1.27 -26.56
CA GLU A 606 16.25 1.45 -27.79
C GLU A 606 14.77 1.71 -27.47
N ARG A 607 14.17 0.89 -26.59
CA ARG A 607 12.80 1.08 -26.10
C ARG A 607 12.67 2.38 -25.32
N MET A 608 13.56 2.66 -24.38
CA MET A 608 13.53 3.93 -23.61
C MET A 608 13.64 5.16 -24.52
N ALA A 609 14.45 5.09 -25.57
CA ALA A 609 14.54 6.16 -26.56
C ALA A 609 13.24 6.34 -27.34
N LYS A 610 12.59 5.24 -27.71
CA LYS A 610 11.30 5.27 -28.41
C LYS A 610 10.19 5.84 -27.51
N ASP A 611 10.09 5.36 -26.28
CA ASP A 611 9.13 5.85 -25.28
C ASP A 611 9.31 7.36 -25.06
N ALA A 612 10.56 7.81 -24.87
CA ALA A 612 10.87 9.24 -24.72
C ALA A 612 10.56 10.08 -25.97
N GLU A 613 10.69 9.51 -27.18
CA GLU A 613 10.32 10.17 -28.44
C GLU A 613 8.81 10.34 -28.56
N GLU A 614 8.04 9.29 -28.24
CA GLU A 614 6.57 9.28 -28.28
C GLU A 614 5.96 10.24 -27.25
N GLU A 615 6.61 10.41 -26.10
CA GLU A 615 6.21 11.33 -25.04
C GLU A 615 6.65 12.79 -25.28
N GLY A 616 7.40 13.05 -26.36
CA GLY A 616 7.86 14.39 -26.75
C GLY A 616 9.15 14.87 -26.06
N PHE A 617 9.89 13.97 -25.41
CA PHE A 617 11.19 14.24 -24.77
C PHE A 617 12.36 13.97 -25.73
N HIS A 618 12.37 14.62 -26.89
CA HIS A 618 13.32 14.35 -27.98
C HIS A 618 14.81 14.40 -27.56
N ASP A 619 15.19 15.36 -26.70
CA ASP A 619 16.56 15.47 -26.20
C ASP A 619 16.96 14.27 -25.34
N LEU A 620 16.02 13.72 -24.56
CA LEU A 620 16.25 12.56 -23.72
C LEU A 620 16.26 11.27 -24.55
N ALA A 621 15.37 11.16 -25.53
CA ALA A 621 15.39 10.08 -26.51
C ALA A 621 16.74 10.00 -27.23
N GLU A 622 17.27 11.14 -27.68
CA GLU A 622 18.59 11.20 -28.31
C GLU A 622 19.71 10.79 -27.34
N ARG A 623 19.62 11.20 -26.06
CA ARG A 623 20.58 10.75 -25.03
C ARG A 623 20.53 9.24 -24.84
N PHE A 624 19.35 8.64 -24.74
CA PHE A 624 19.23 7.17 -24.64
C PHE A 624 19.83 6.44 -25.84
N ARG A 625 19.57 6.90 -27.07
CA ARG A 625 20.20 6.31 -28.28
C ARG A 625 21.73 6.41 -28.23
N ARG A 626 22.24 7.55 -27.77
CA ARG A 626 23.70 7.77 -27.64
C ARG A 626 24.31 6.87 -26.57
N VAL A 627 23.63 6.64 -25.45
CA VAL A 627 24.07 5.68 -24.42
C VAL A 627 24.01 4.25 -24.95
N GLY A 628 22.92 3.83 -25.59
CA GLY A 628 22.84 2.52 -26.23
C GLY A 628 23.97 2.27 -27.25
N ALA A 629 24.33 3.28 -28.05
CA ALA A 629 25.48 3.17 -28.96
C ALA A 629 26.83 2.98 -28.22
N ILE A 630 26.95 3.44 -26.97
CA ILE A 630 28.11 3.22 -26.11
C ILE A 630 28.10 1.79 -25.55
N GLU A 631 26.98 1.31 -25.02
CA GLU A 631 26.85 -0.05 -24.47
C GLU A 631 27.13 -1.13 -25.53
N LYS A 632 26.79 -0.88 -26.80
CA LYS A 632 27.23 -1.73 -27.93
C LYS A 632 28.75 -1.92 -27.98
N ARG A 633 29.52 -0.85 -27.73
CA ARG A 633 30.98 -0.92 -27.70
C ARG A 633 31.50 -1.65 -26.46
N HIS A 634 30.74 -1.64 -25.36
CA HIS A 634 31.06 -2.45 -24.18
C HIS A 634 30.87 -3.94 -24.47
N GLU A 635 29.76 -4.33 -25.11
CA GLU A 635 29.57 -5.72 -25.57
C GLU A 635 30.73 -6.17 -26.48
N GLU A 636 31.04 -5.40 -27.52
CA GLU A 636 32.13 -5.71 -28.46
C GLU A 636 33.47 -5.91 -27.73
N ARG A 637 33.75 -5.05 -26.74
CA ARG A 637 34.95 -5.15 -25.90
C ARG A 637 34.96 -6.45 -25.09
N TYR A 638 33.86 -6.78 -24.40
CA TYR A 638 33.82 -7.99 -23.57
C TYR A 638 33.87 -9.27 -24.41
N ARG A 639 33.23 -9.31 -25.58
CA ARG A 639 33.35 -10.44 -26.51
C ARG A 639 34.77 -10.61 -27.04
N GLN A 640 35.45 -9.52 -27.38
CA GLN A 640 36.84 -9.60 -27.83
C GLN A 640 37.79 -10.07 -26.71
N LEU A 641 37.56 -9.64 -25.47
CA LEU A 641 38.30 -10.11 -24.31
C LEU A 641 38.04 -11.59 -24.02
N LEU A 642 36.79 -12.04 -24.14
CA LEU A 642 36.40 -13.44 -24.00
C LEU A 642 37.09 -14.31 -25.07
N GLU A 643 37.07 -13.87 -26.33
CA GLU A 643 37.76 -14.55 -27.43
C GLU A 643 39.27 -14.65 -27.19
N ASN A 644 39.90 -13.56 -26.72
CA ASN A 644 41.32 -13.57 -26.36
C ASN A 644 41.60 -14.58 -25.24
N LEU A 645 40.72 -14.66 -24.24
CA LEU A 645 40.85 -15.62 -23.13
C LEU A 645 40.74 -17.07 -23.63
N GLU A 646 39.77 -17.37 -24.49
CA GLU A 646 39.54 -18.71 -25.04
C GLU A 646 40.64 -19.16 -25.99
N LYS A 647 41.22 -18.24 -26.76
CA LYS A 647 42.33 -18.52 -27.68
C LYS A 647 43.71 -18.46 -27.02
N GLY A 648 43.80 -18.19 -25.72
CA GLY A 648 45.07 -18.02 -25.01
C GLY A 648 45.85 -16.77 -25.42
N GLN A 649 45.19 -15.79 -26.03
CA GLN A 649 45.79 -14.59 -26.61
C GLN A 649 45.84 -13.39 -25.64
N VAL A 650 45.63 -13.60 -24.34
CA VAL A 650 45.70 -12.53 -23.32
C VAL A 650 47.14 -12.02 -23.16
N PHE A 651 48.10 -12.94 -23.15
CA PHE A 651 49.53 -12.66 -23.00
C PHE A 651 50.37 -13.19 -24.17
N GLU A 652 49.71 -13.54 -25.27
CA GLU A 652 50.33 -14.06 -26.49
C GLU A 652 49.60 -13.52 -27.73
N LYS A 653 50.36 -13.17 -28.76
CA LYS A 653 49.84 -12.68 -30.06
C LYS A 653 50.56 -13.42 -31.19
N ILE A 654 49.88 -13.53 -32.32
CA ILE A 654 50.41 -14.21 -33.53
C ILE A 654 51.62 -13.43 -34.08
N GLU A 655 51.53 -12.11 -34.04
CA GLU A 655 52.59 -11.20 -34.50
C GLU A 655 53.36 -10.63 -33.30
N GLU A 656 54.62 -10.24 -33.54
CA GLU A 656 55.41 -9.53 -32.53
C GLU A 656 54.67 -8.28 -32.06
N THR A 657 54.45 -8.22 -30.75
CA THR A 657 53.72 -7.13 -30.12
C THR A 657 54.59 -6.50 -29.04
N VAL A 658 54.37 -5.22 -28.78
CA VAL A 658 55.02 -4.50 -27.70
C VAL A 658 54.19 -4.66 -26.43
N TRP A 659 54.76 -5.31 -25.42
CA TRP A 659 54.18 -5.51 -24.10
C TRP A 659 54.76 -4.49 -23.12
N GLU A 660 53.93 -3.96 -22.25
CA GLU A 660 54.32 -3.00 -21.21
C GLU A 660 53.93 -3.52 -19.83
N CYS A 661 54.88 -3.50 -18.90
CA CYS A 661 54.61 -3.80 -17.50
C CYS A 661 53.93 -2.60 -16.83
N ARG A 662 52.68 -2.76 -16.39
CA ARG A 662 51.89 -1.71 -15.73
C ARG A 662 52.46 -1.23 -14.38
N VAL A 663 53.41 -1.96 -13.80
CA VAL A 663 54.03 -1.61 -12.51
C VAL A 663 55.22 -0.67 -12.68
N CYS A 664 56.09 -0.92 -13.65
CA CYS A 664 57.36 -0.19 -13.79
C CYS A 664 57.63 0.37 -15.19
N GLY A 665 56.70 0.21 -16.14
CA GLY A 665 56.82 0.68 -17.52
C GLY A 665 57.83 -0.10 -18.38
N HIS A 666 58.28 -1.28 -17.92
CA HIS A 666 59.22 -2.08 -18.72
C HIS A 666 58.55 -2.53 -20.03
N ILE A 667 59.21 -2.22 -21.15
CA ILE A 667 58.79 -2.61 -22.49
C ILE A 667 59.49 -3.90 -22.92
N HIS A 668 58.70 -4.88 -23.34
CA HIS A 668 59.16 -6.14 -23.91
C HIS A 668 58.57 -6.30 -25.32
N VAL A 669 59.40 -6.59 -26.32
CA VAL A 669 58.96 -6.85 -27.70
C VAL A 669 59.03 -8.34 -27.96
N GLY A 670 57.91 -8.95 -28.32
CA GLY A 670 57.84 -10.37 -28.62
C GLY A 670 56.40 -10.86 -28.84
N THR A 671 56.24 -12.10 -29.28
CA THR A 671 54.92 -12.71 -29.44
C THR A 671 54.25 -13.05 -28.11
N LYS A 672 55.01 -13.14 -27.01
CA LYS A 672 54.48 -13.43 -25.66
C LYS A 672 54.97 -12.41 -24.64
N ALA A 673 54.15 -12.09 -23.66
CA ALA A 673 54.58 -11.33 -22.49
C ALA A 673 55.48 -12.19 -21.59
N PRO A 674 56.52 -11.64 -20.93
CA PRO A 674 57.35 -12.40 -20.00
C PRO A 674 56.56 -12.97 -18.83
N ASP A 675 56.86 -14.20 -18.41
CA ASP A 675 56.24 -14.84 -17.24
C ASP A 675 56.46 -14.03 -15.95
N VAL A 676 57.63 -13.39 -15.86
CA VAL A 676 58.02 -12.49 -14.77
C VAL A 676 58.71 -11.27 -15.38
N CYS A 677 58.34 -10.07 -14.92
CA CYS A 677 58.98 -8.84 -15.35
C CYS A 677 60.46 -8.85 -14.92
N PRO A 678 61.42 -8.68 -15.83
CA PRO A 678 62.85 -8.75 -15.52
C PRO A 678 63.35 -7.58 -14.66
N VAL A 679 62.53 -6.53 -14.49
CA VAL A 679 62.90 -5.32 -13.75
C VAL A 679 62.32 -5.34 -12.33
N CYS A 680 61.01 -5.52 -12.19
CA CYS A 680 60.32 -5.41 -10.90
C CYS A 680 59.85 -6.76 -10.34
N SER A 681 60.08 -7.86 -11.05
CA SER A 681 59.76 -9.23 -10.61
C SER A 681 58.27 -9.53 -10.39
N TYR A 682 57.35 -8.67 -10.85
CA TYR A 682 55.92 -8.95 -10.87
C TYR A 682 55.57 -9.95 -11.98
N SER A 683 54.50 -10.72 -11.75
CA SER A 683 54.01 -11.76 -12.65
C SER A 683 53.50 -11.23 -13.99
N GLN A 684 53.39 -12.13 -14.98
CA GLN A 684 52.85 -11.87 -16.33
C GLN A 684 51.51 -11.11 -16.32
N SER A 685 50.67 -11.32 -15.30
CA SER A 685 49.37 -10.65 -15.12
C SER A 685 49.42 -9.11 -15.08
N TYR A 686 50.61 -8.54 -14.90
CA TYR A 686 50.82 -7.10 -14.91
C TYR A 686 51.25 -6.55 -16.26
N PHE A 687 51.49 -7.38 -17.27
CA PHE A 687 51.74 -6.92 -18.63
C PHE A 687 50.44 -6.63 -19.38
N GLU A 688 50.47 -5.60 -20.22
CA GLU A 688 49.43 -5.31 -21.21
C GLU A 688 50.07 -4.96 -22.55
N VAL A 689 49.27 -4.93 -23.63
CA VAL A 689 49.76 -4.43 -24.92
C VAL A 689 49.99 -2.92 -24.81
N HIS A 690 51.19 -2.47 -25.14
CA HIS A 690 51.57 -1.06 -25.10
C HIS A 690 50.64 -0.23 -26.00
N LYS A 691 50.05 0.83 -25.43
CA LYS A 691 49.17 1.75 -26.14
C LYS A 691 49.88 3.08 -26.31
N LYS A 692 50.09 3.49 -27.57
CA LYS A 692 50.57 4.84 -27.86
C LYS A 692 49.37 5.77 -28.06
N ASN A 693 49.10 6.61 -27.07
CA ASN A 693 47.98 7.56 -27.04
C ASN A 693 48.44 9.03 -26.91
N TYR A 694 49.71 9.31 -27.18
CA TYR A 694 50.35 10.63 -27.22
C TYR A 694 51.15 10.84 -28.50
#